data_AF-A0AAN6RBI6-F1
#
_entry.id   AF-A0AAN6RBI6-F1
#
_cell.length_a   1.000
_cell.length_b   1.000
_cell.length_c   1.000
_cell.angle_alpha   90.00
_cell.angle_beta   90.00
_cell.angle_gamma   90.00
#
_symmetry.space_group_name_H-M   'P 1'
#
loop_
_entity.id
_entity.type
_entity.pdbx_description
1 polymer ?
#
loop_
_entity_poly.entity_id
_entity_poly.type
_entity_poly.pdbx_seq_one_letter_code
_entity_poly.pdbx_strand_id
1 'polypeptide(L)'
;MALSCSLADLLARELPKDAAFTFYHYSTPPTKSPPLFAAPPHTKPERTYCESHFLAASIHADRVPNAQPPDELLVLAIEVLVYTTKHLTTIFVSKADSTGYLSLLGNSRSTHSSPLKTICSSFVSWLARERQRPGRRTVVSLFARAQDQYLFPASIENPGKHLLDDKELVRWWCKVLNPLVNDYEEEQPPKPLSERLSAAAAPARTSTVHTAKGYLVIPGFEPHDTLRYYTPPPAPNARRRWAAAHPLLQIAPHPQAPPRCLVPHFPDDPKARFLDELDDELPDRGTDAMTKEGGTPSRSSGQWKSVKTLDQFWEFMAFRQECSSGRIVGFIWVVITPPEPSIPEEDENEPSQLSQLSQLSSFSQDERRPLASPSRRSSPQRKVQRHQRRRNVNTDHGPIPLVVPRIKSSFSNASTTSTGSTGALNKTLPDSSPYYWWPVGSRGAVVFGSKDYNRAHEVLLKQNFATRAAATRSTRRWKEEIAVLGAVGENWGTTVLGKKEAANTRQSEVEDGAPVMLVATRKRKPAEPEGVQTLGAGLVPPGVQPTHARLPSPVGAPIQTKSHPRPFVAAHSTAQRMRRSAPHDPDTDHVSMVRFYIGLVCLVWFVVVWVVCGIGVTQLFRYYSQRPRPATCLGAANNDDVPHVTIIRPVKGLEPRLYECLAASLRQTYPANKLQNVFCVSSAKDPALPILHRLLRDFPDCHVRITVEDEDPVLQADKDALGPNPKIRNMSRAYREAREDSIVWILDCNVWVGKGVCGRMVDLLCGYGASVKYKFVHQTPLTIDLDSQSLSAEERELLLGDTNLQAATLDSADISASTSSDPRNHSRGAFRRLLQRGGGRLDEAFLSSAHAKFYNAINTVAVAPCVMGKSTMFRRRQLNYVTTGNPDRAPGIDFFSDNICEDHLIGDALWRKPQAFEEPGYVSAPGDVKEKWGKHAMLFGDFCFQPVSHTSIAACIDRRLRWLRVRKFTVTAATFVEPGTESILCSLYGAYAITSLPFFSSFIPPTWTSFWIVWLASMSLWCAVDYVQYLLLHCAKTVELDEHTPDFILPQRSQGAYHNAPSLQPLLGDKTPRKPSLLDGARRGFREWLAAWLGREISALPIWVVAFYGGVTVEWRGRKFWVGLDMRVHEIIDEEKK
;
A
#
# COMPACT_ATOMS: atom_id res chain seq x y z
N MET A 1 -36.01 31.13 26.46
CA MET A 1 -34.70 30.69 27.00
C MET A 1 -34.99 29.94 28.28
N ALA A 2 -34.53 28.69 28.43
CA ALA A 2 -34.60 27.98 29.70
C ALA A 2 -33.37 28.34 30.56
N LEU A 3 -33.49 28.22 31.88
CA LEU A 3 -32.38 28.44 32.81
C LEU A 3 -31.27 27.42 32.52
N SER A 4 -30.05 27.90 32.24
CA SER A 4 -28.87 27.08 31.99
C SER A 4 -28.51 26.28 33.25
N CYS A 5 -28.87 24.99 33.26
CA CYS A 5 -28.49 24.08 34.35
C CYS A 5 -26.97 23.89 34.33
N SER A 6 -26.33 23.95 35.50
CA SER A 6 -24.88 23.74 35.58
C SER A 6 -24.51 22.32 35.16
N LEU A 7 -23.27 22.13 34.68
CA LEU A 7 -22.75 20.79 34.38
C LEU A 7 -22.83 19.87 35.61
N ALA A 8 -22.58 20.41 36.81
CA ALA A 8 -22.71 19.68 38.07
C ALA A 8 -24.15 19.23 38.36
N ASP A 9 -25.16 20.07 38.10
CA ASP A 9 -26.58 19.69 38.27
C ASP A 9 -27.01 18.61 37.28
N LEU A 10 -26.56 18.70 36.03
CA LEU A 10 -26.85 17.69 35.00
C LEU A 10 -26.20 16.34 35.34
N LEU A 11 -24.93 16.35 35.77
CA LEU A 11 -24.24 15.16 36.25
C LEU A 11 -24.90 14.59 37.51
N ALA A 12 -25.30 15.43 38.48
CA ALA A 12 -26.02 14.99 39.68
C ALA A 12 -27.34 14.28 39.36
N ARG A 13 -28.11 14.77 38.39
CA ARG A 13 -29.39 14.16 37.96
C ARG A 13 -29.20 12.82 37.24
N GLU A 14 -28.09 12.66 36.53
CA GLU A 14 -27.86 11.50 35.66
C GLU A 14 -27.00 10.38 36.28
N LEU A 15 -26.15 10.70 37.26
CA LEU A 15 -25.32 9.73 37.96
C LEU A 15 -26.12 8.89 38.98
N PRO A 16 -25.77 7.61 39.19
CA PRO A 16 -26.45 6.73 40.14
C PRO A 16 -26.49 7.30 41.55
N LYS A 17 -27.59 7.06 42.27
CA LYS A 17 -27.77 7.51 43.66
C LYS A 17 -26.57 7.12 44.54
N ASP A 18 -26.16 8.06 45.38
CA ASP A 18 -25.05 7.98 46.35
C ASP A 18 -23.65 7.77 45.74
N ALA A 19 -23.51 7.69 44.41
CA ALA A 19 -22.22 7.68 43.73
C ALA A 19 -21.57 9.07 43.78
N ALA A 20 -20.44 9.19 44.47
CA ALA A 20 -19.66 10.43 44.56
C ALA A 20 -18.51 10.44 43.54
N PHE A 21 -18.45 11.48 42.72
CA PHE A 21 -17.38 11.74 41.75
C PHE A 21 -16.89 13.17 41.90
N THR A 22 -15.59 13.42 41.76
CA THR A 22 -15.02 14.77 41.72
C THR A 22 -14.60 15.11 40.30
N PHE A 23 -15.12 16.22 39.77
CA PHE A 23 -14.94 16.63 38.38
C PHE A 23 -13.96 17.79 38.25
N TYR A 24 -13.02 17.63 37.33
CA TYR A 24 -11.96 18.58 37.02
C TYR A 24 -12.11 19.03 35.56
N HIS A 25 -12.68 20.21 35.35
CA HIS A 25 -12.87 20.79 34.01
C HIS A 25 -11.96 22.00 33.84
N TYR A 26 -11.10 21.97 32.83
CA TYR A 26 -10.36 23.15 32.36
C TYR A 26 -10.56 23.38 30.86
N SER A 27 -10.36 24.61 30.39
CA SER A 27 -10.49 24.95 28.97
C SER A 27 -9.48 26.02 28.51
N THR A 28 -9.42 26.30 27.21
CA THR A 28 -8.69 27.44 26.63
C THR A 28 -9.65 28.57 26.21
N PRO A 29 -9.17 29.80 25.97
CA PRO A 29 -9.95 30.79 25.23
C PRO A 29 -10.04 30.42 23.73
N PRO A 30 -11.07 30.89 23.00
CA PRO A 30 -11.14 30.76 21.55
C PRO A 30 -9.92 31.39 20.87
N THR A 31 -9.03 30.55 20.35
CA THR A 31 -7.81 30.96 19.63
C THR A 31 -7.99 30.74 18.14
N LYS A 32 -7.34 31.57 17.30
CA LYS A 32 -7.41 31.40 15.85
C LYS A 32 -6.68 30.12 15.44
N SER A 33 -7.36 29.21 14.77
CA SER A 33 -6.82 27.93 14.28
C SER A 33 -6.57 27.96 12.76
N PRO A 34 -5.99 26.88 12.20
CA PRO A 34 -6.16 26.54 10.79
C PRO A 34 -7.65 26.39 10.41
N PRO A 35 -8.01 26.52 9.12
CA PRO A 35 -9.38 26.37 8.65
C PRO A 35 -9.82 24.90 8.71
N LEU A 36 -11.06 24.65 9.15
CA LEU A 36 -11.59 23.28 9.29
C LEU A 36 -11.76 22.55 7.94
N PHE A 37 -11.99 23.30 6.86
CA PHE A 37 -12.09 22.80 5.48
C PHE A 37 -11.05 23.51 4.61
N ALA A 38 -10.43 22.80 3.67
CA ALA A 38 -9.54 23.41 2.68
C ALA A 38 -10.30 24.42 1.81
N ALA A 39 -9.67 25.55 1.49
CA ALA A 39 -10.26 26.53 0.59
C ALA A 39 -10.45 25.94 -0.83
N PRO A 40 -11.54 26.26 -1.54
CA PRO A 40 -11.61 26.08 -2.98
C PRO A 40 -10.48 26.82 -3.74
N PRO A 41 -10.15 26.39 -4.97
CA PRO A 41 -9.23 27.13 -5.82
C PRO A 41 -9.63 28.61 -5.97
N HIS A 42 -8.65 29.50 -5.93
CA HIS A 42 -8.79 30.95 -6.03
C HIS A 42 -9.60 31.66 -4.90
N THR A 43 -10.12 30.95 -3.89
CA THR A 43 -10.78 31.57 -2.73
C THR A 43 -9.85 31.67 -1.52
N LYS A 44 -10.27 32.41 -0.48
CA LYS A 44 -9.53 32.56 0.78
C LYS A 44 -10.08 31.58 1.82
N PRO A 45 -9.24 30.95 2.66
CA PRO A 45 -9.71 30.04 3.71
C PRO A 45 -10.61 30.75 4.73
N GLU A 46 -11.61 30.03 5.25
CA GLU A 46 -12.52 30.57 6.27
C GLU A 46 -11.77 30.88 7.57
N ARG A 47 -12.22 31.88 8.32
CA ARG A 47 -11.68 32.20 9.65
C ARG A 47 -12.26 31.27 10.70
N THR A 48 -11.52 30.23 11.06
CA THR A 48 -11.87 29.30 12.15
C THR A 48 -11.19 29.71 13.47
N TYR A 49 -11.91 29.53 14.58
CA TYR A 49 -11.38 29.60 15.94
C TYR A 49 -11.61 28.26 16.65
N CYS A 50 -10.67 27.85 17.49
CA CYS A 50 -10.73 26.63 18.30
C CYS A 50 -10.68 26.98 19.80
N GLU A 51 -11.60 26.38 20.56
CA GLU A 51 -11.60 26.30 22.02
C GLU A 51 -11.40 24.82 22.42
N SER A 52 -10.54 24.55 23.39
CA SER A 52 -10.25 23.19 23.88
C SER A 52 -10.87 23.02 25.26
N HIS A 53 -11.61 21.94 25.49
CA HIS A 53 -12.16 21.55 26.79
C HIS A 53 -11.58 20.20 27.21
N PHE A 54 -11.14 20.09 28.46
CA PHE A 54 -10.72 18.85 29.07
C PHE A 54 -11.54 18.60 30.35
N LEU A 55 -12.22 17.46 30.44
CA LEU A 55 -12.92 17.01 31.64
C LEU A 55 -12.30 15.70 32.13
N ALA A 56 -11.81 15.72 33.36
CA ALA A 56 -11.46 14.52 34.12
C ALA A 56 -12.47 14.27 35.26
N ALA A 57 -12.63 13.00 35.63
CA ALA A 57 -13.39 12.57 36.78
C ALA A 57 -12.54 11.66 37.67
N SER A 58 -12.57 11.89 38.98
CA SER A 58 -11.98 11.04 40.01
C SER A 58 -13.05 10.45 40.93
N ILE A 59 -12.66 9.40 41.67
CA ILE A 59 -13.39 8.84 42.80
C ILE A 59 -12.49 8.84 44.04
N HIS A 60 -13.10 8.74 45.22
CA HIS A 60 -12.40 8.42 46.46
C HIS A 60 -12.62 6.95 46.79
N ALA A 61 -11.55 6.16 46.91
CA ALA A 61 -11.64 4.76 47.32
C ALA A 61 -11.75 4.63 48.84
N ASP A 62 -12.61 3.71 49.29
CA ASP A 62 -12.76 3.23 50.67
C ASP A 62 -13.00 4.32 51.75
N ARG A 63 -14.27 4.62 52.03
CA ARG A 63 -14.66 5.36 53.26
C ARG A 63 -14.54 4.47 54.51
N VAL A 64 -13.32 4.12 54.90
CA VAL A 64 -13.05 3.51 56.22
C VAL A 64 -13.15 4.60 57.28
N PRO A 65 -13.99 4.45 58.33
CA PRO A 65 -13.97 5.36 59.46
C PRO A 65 -12.61 5.27 60.18
N ASN A 66 -11.94 6.41 60.38
CA ASN A 66 -10.67 6.58 61.11
C ASN A 66 -9.36 6.08 60.42
N ALA A 67 -9.17 6.26 59.10
CA ALA A 67 -7.86 6.03 58.47
C ALA A 67 -7.48 7.01 57.33
N GLN A 68 -6.77 8.10 57.67
CA GLN A 68 -6.06 9.03 56.74
C GLN A 68 -6.92 9.74 55.65
N PRO A 69 -6.39 10.74 54.90
CA PRO A 69 -7.14 11.36 53.81
C PRO A 69 -7.43 10.34 52.70
N PRO A 70 -8.66 10.29 52.14
CA PRO A 70 -9.09 9.22 51.26
C PRO A 70 -8.39 9.25 49.90
N ASP A 71 -7.90 8.10 49.44
CA ASP A 71 -7.22 7.90 48.15
C ASP A 71 -8.08 8.41 46.98
N GLU A 72 -7.67 9.54 46.39
CA GLU A 72 -8.28 10.08 45.17
C GLU A 72 -7.65 9.44 43.92
N LEU A 73 -8.51 8.90 43.04
CA LEU A 73 -8.13 8.16 41.84
C LEU A 73 -8.89 8.68 40.62
N LEU A 74 -8.18 9.15 39.59
CA LEU A 74 -8.76 9.40 38.27
C LEU A 74 -9.36 8.12 37.68
N VAL A 75 -10.58 8.21 37.14
CA VAL A 75 -11.32 7.09 36.51
C VAL A 75 -11.61 7.31 35.03
N LEU A 76 -11.75 8.56 34.60
CA LEU A 76 -12.15 8.95 33.24
C LEU A 76 -11.50 10.28 32.87
N ALA A 77 -11.13 10.44 31.61
CA ALA A 77 -10.83 11.74 31.01
C ALA A 77 -11.40 11.83 29.58
N ILE A 78 -11.81 13.03 29.17
CA ILE A 78 -12.30 13.33 27.82
C ILE A 78 -11.83 14.72 27.37
N GLU A 79 -11.28 14.79 26.16
CA GLU A 79 -10.87 15.99 25.44
C GLU A 79 -11.87 16.29 24.31
N VAL A 80 -12.40 17.52 24.30
CA VAL A 80 -13.36 18.00 23.29
C VAL A 80 -12.89 19.35 22.73
N LEU A 81 -12.77 19.43 21.40
CA LEU A 81 -12.35 20.63 20.68
C LEU A 81 -13.55 21.27 19.99
N VAL A 82 -13.79 22.55 20.24
CA VAL A 82 -14.92 23.31 19.69
C VAL A 82 -14.39 24.28 18.64
N TYR A 83 -14.61 23.93 17.37
CA TYR A 83 -14.30 24.76 16.21
C TYR A 83 -15.49 25.64 15.86
N THR A 84 -15.24 26.90 15.53
CA THR A 84 -16.28 27.88 15.23
C THR A 84 -15.92 28.79 14.05
N THR A 85 -16.87 28.98 13.14
CA THR A 85 -16.73 29.78 11.90
C THR A 85 -17.92 30.75 11.70
N LYS A 86 -18.01 31.51 10.58
CA LYS A 86 -19.16 32.43 10.33
C LYS A 86 -20.48 31.64 10.27
N HIS A 87 -20.45 30.41 9.78
CA HIS A 87 -21.64 29.61 9.46
C HIS A 87 -21.82 28.34 10.33
N LEU A 88 -20.74 27.76 10.85
CA LEU A 88 -20.74 26.44 11.48
C LEU A 88 -20.14 26.47 12.90
N THR A 89 -20.75 25.73 13.82
CA THR A 89 -20.13 25.29 15.08
C THR A 89 -19.87 23.78 14.98
N THR A 90 -18.65 23.33 15.27
CA THR A 90 -18.28 21.90 15.24
C THR A 90 -17.62 21.47 16.54
N ILE A 91 -18.22 20.51 17.22
CA ILE A 91 -17.76 19.95 18.49
C ILE A 91 -17.13 18.59 18.19
N PHE A 92 -15.80 18.53 18.21
CA PHE A 92 -15.02 17.33 17.92
C PHE A 92 -14.57 16.65 19.22
N VAL A 93 -14.97 15.40 19.44
CA VAL A 93 -14.42 14.61 20.56
C VAL A 93 -13.07 14.05 20.11
N SER A 94 -11.97 14.56 20.68
CA SER A 94 -10.61 14.20 20.26
C SER A 94 -10.12 12.92 20.93
N LYS A 95 -10.22 12.85 22.26
CA LYS A 95 -9.69 11.72 23.07
C LYS A 95 -10.64 11.41 24.21
N ALA A 96 -10.78 10.13 24.55
CA ALA A 96 -11.43 9.68 25.77
C ALA A 96 -10.77 8.40 26.25
N ASP A 97 -10.52 8.30 27.56
CA ASP A 97 -9.82 7.15 28.16
C ASP A 97 -10.33 6.89 29.59
N SER A 98 -10.06 5.70 30.12
CA SER A 98 -10.39 5.33 31.50
C SER A 98 -9.28 4.50 32.14
N THR A 99 -9.11 4.61 33.46
CA THR A 99 -8.02 3.94 34.20
C THR A 99 -8.35 2.53 34.68
N GLY A 100 -9.63 2.12 34.60
CA GLY A 100 -10.13 0.85 35.14
C GLY A 100 -10.47 0.85 36.63
N TYR A 101 -10.19 1.92 37.40
CA TYR A 101 -10.43 1.93 38.85
C TYR A 101 -11.89 2.14 39.30
N LEU A 102 -12.84 2.29 38.38
CA LEU A 102 -14.27 2.50 38.69
C LEU A 102 -14.86 1.38 39.56
N SER A 103 -14.32 0.15 39.51
CA SER A 103 -14.74 -0.98 40.35
C SER A 103 -14.54 -0.76 41.85
N LEU A 104 -13.71 0.21 42.26
CA LEU A 104 -13.47 0.57 43.66
C LEU A 104 -14.60 1.43 44.27
N LEU A 105 -15.57 1.89 43.46
CA LEU A 105 -16.65 2.77 43.92
C LEU A 105 -17.73 2.05 44.78
N GLY A 106 -17.59 0.75 45.05
CA GLY A 106 -18.44 -0.05 45.95
C GLY A 106 -19.88 -0.33 45.46
N ASN A 107 -20.41 0.49 44.57
CA ASN A 107 -21.80 0.41 44.12
C ASN A 107 -22.11 -0.89 43.36
N SER A 108 -23.26 -1.47 43.67
CA SER A 108 -23.69 -2.78 43.18
C SER A 108 -23.72 -2.89 41.65
N ARG A 109 -23.39 -4.09 41.15
CA ARG A 109 -23.46 -4.49 39.73
C ARG A 109 -24.89 -4.48 39.14
N SER A 110 -25.91 -4.09 39.91
CA SER A 110 -27.32 -4.04 39.49
C SER A 110 -27.73 -2.81 38.66
N THR A 111 -26.83 -1.85 38.42
CA THR A 111 -27.17 -0.63 37.64
C THR A 111 -26.99 -0.89 36.14
N HIS A 112 -28.09 -0.93 35.37
CA HIS A 112 -28.10 -1.23 33.92
C HIS A 112 -27.38 -0.20 33.01
N SER A 113 -26.79 0.87 33.55
CA SER A 113 -26.11 1.94 32.80
C SER A 113 -24.68 2.18 33.31
N SER A 114 -23.70 2.15 32.39
CA SER A 114 -22.30 2.49 32.70
C SER A 114 -22.17 3.97 33.10
N PRO A 115 -21.63 4.31 34.28
CA PRO A 115 -21.43 5.70 34.70
C PRO A 115 -20.54 6.50 33.74
N LEU A 116 -19.51 5.88 33.16
CA LEU A 116 -18.60 6.52 32.19
C LEU A 116 -19.36 7.00 30.95
N LYS A 117 -20.25 6.13 30.45
CA LYS A 117 -21.14 6.43 29.30
C LYS A 117 -22.06 7.61 29.60
N THR A 118 -22.57 7.69 30.83
CA THR A 118 -23.39 8.80 31.30
C THR A 118 -22.61 10.11 31.38
N ILE A 119 -21.39 10.11 31.95
CA ILE A 119 -20.55 11.32 32.06
C ILE A 119 -20.24 11.89 30.68
N CYS A 120 -19.75 11.07 29.75
CA CYS A 120 -19.45 11.51 28.38
C CYS A 120 -20.70 12.02 27.65
N SER A 121 -21.86 11.36 27.82
CA SER A 121 -23.12 11.78 27.24
C SER A 121 -23.56 13.14 27.76
N SER A 122 -23.59 13.33 29.09
CA SER A 122 -24.00 14.60 29.70
C SER A 122 -23.06 15.75 29.36
N PHE A 123 -21.74 15.52 29.31
CA PHE A 123 -20.77 16.57 28.98
C PHE A 123 -20.89 17.03 27.52
N VAL A 124 -20.95 16.09 26.57
CA VAL A 124 -21.08 16.44 25.14
C VAL A 124 -22.45 17.07 24.85
N SER A 125 -23.54 16.57 25.44
CA SER A 125 -24.86 17.19 25.30
C SER A 125 -24.95 18.58 25.94
N TRP A 126 -24.26 18.82 27.05
CA TRP A 126 -24.18 20.15 27.67
C TRP A 126 -23.41 21.14 26.79
N LEU A 127 -22.21 20.76 26.32
CA LEU A 127 -21.43 21.59 25.38
C LEU A 127 -22.21 21.88 24.09
N ALA A 128 -22.95 20.90 23.55
CA ALA A 128 -23.78 21.07 22.36
C ALA A 128 -24.87 22.14 22.53
N ARG A 129 -25.48 22.24 23.71
CA ARG A 129 -26.49 23.26 24.04
C ARG A 129 -25.85 24.63 24.32
N GLU A 130 -24.79 24.69 25.13
CA GLU A 130 -24.12 25.94 25.53
C GLU A 130 -23.31 26.60 24.38
N ARG A 131 -22.90 25.84 23.36
CA ARG A 131 -22.25 26.36 22.12
C ARG A 131 -23.22 26.54 20.95
N GLN A 132 -24.51 26.28 21.13
CA GLN A 132 -25.52 26.43 20.09
C GLN A 132 -25.73 27.93 19.76
N ARG A 133 -25.51 28.32 18.50
CA ARG A 133 -25.71 29.70 18.02
C ARG A 133 -27.03 29.85 17.26
N PRO A 134 -27.79 30.95 17.44
CA PRO A 134 -29.04 31.18 16.71
C PRO A 134 -28.78 31.24 15.20
N GLY A 135 -29.63 30.58 14.40
CA GLY A 135 -29.54 30.58 12.94
C GLY A 135 -28.31 29.88 12.34
N ARG A 136 -27.45 29.23 13.14
CA ARG A 136 -26.25 28.51 12.66
C ARG A 136 -26.33 27.01 12.96
N ARG A 137 -25.68 26.19 12.13
CA ARG A 137 -25.65 24.73 12.28
C ARG A 137 -24.65 24.32 13.36
N THR A 138 -25.01 23.34 14.19
CA THR A 138 -24.12 22.76 15.20
C THR A 138 -23.91 21.28 14.86
N VAL A 139 -22.66 20.85 14.78
CA VAL A 139 -22.29 19.48 14.41
C VAL A 139 -21.41 18.88 15.50
N VAL A 140 -21.85 17.81 16.14
CA VAL A 140 -20.95 16.97 16.94
C VAL A 140 -20.30 15.97 15.99
N SER A 141 -18.98 15.79 16.05
CA SER A 141 -18.25 14.81 15.25
C SER A 141 -17.23 14.05 16.09
N LEU A 142 -17.01 12.78 15.77
CA LEU A 142 -15.92 11.97 16.33
C LEU A 142 -15.57 10.83 15.39
N PHE A 143 -14.39 10.23 15.61
CA PHE A 143 -14.08 8.91 15.09
C PHE A 143 -13.91 7.92 16.26
N ALA A 144 -14.41 6.69 16.08
CA ALA A 144 -14.32 5.63 17.07
C ALA A 144 -13.33 4.56 16.60
N ARG A 145 -12.20 4.44 17.31
CA ARG A 145 -11.10 3.48 17.08
C ARG A 145 -10.55 3.01 18.43
N ALA A 146 -10.33 1.72 18.62
CA ALA A 146 -9.73 1.15 19.81
C ALA A 146 -8.20 1.34 19.80
N GLN A 147 -7.67 1.79 20.94
CA GLN A 147 -6.25 1.86 21.28
C GLN A 147 -6.09 1.59 22.77
N ASP A 148 -4.97 1.03 23.19
CA ASP A 148 -4.77 0.53 24.56
C ASP A 148 -4.81 1.66 25.61
N GLN A 149 -4.39 2.86 25.21
CA GLN A 149 -4.41 4.09 25.98
C GLN A 149 -4.45 5.31 25.05
N TYR A 150 -5.13 6.37 25.49
CA TYR A 150 -5.21 7.68 24.82
C TYR A 150 -4.74 8.83 25.72
N LEU A 151 -5.00 8.73 27.04
CA LEU A 151 -4.73 9.78 28.02
C LEU A 151 -4.06 9.25 29.30
N PHE A 152 -4.17 7.95 29.61
CA PHE A 152 -3.65 7.37 30.86
C PHE A 152 -2.54 6.34 30.59
N PRO A 153 -1.25 6.71 30.66
CA PRO A 153 -0.15 5.79 30.39
C PRO A 153 -0.08 4.63 31.40
N ALA A 154 0.28 3.44 30.90
CA ALA A 154 0.34 2.18 31.64
C ALA A 154 -1.01 1.70 32.22
N SER A 155 -2.13 2.37 31.94
CA SER A 155 -3.45 1.97 32.45
C SER A 155 -3.95 0.62 31.91
N ILE A 156 -3.36 0.11 30.82
CA ILE A 156 -3.63 -1.23 30.29
C ILE A 156 -3.03 -2.36 31.16
N GLU A 157 -2.04 -2.07 31.99
CA GLU A 157 -1.49 -3.04 32.95
C GLU A 157 -2.46 -3.30 34.13
N ASN A 158 -3.45 -2.43 34.34
CA ASN A 158 -4.49 -2.63 35.34
C ASN A 158 -5.54 -3.66 34.85
N PRO A 159 -5.68 -4.84 35.48
CA PRO A 159 -6.69 -5.83 35.08
C PRO A 159 -8.15 -5.36 35.31
N GLY A 160 -8.36 -4.21 35.96
CA GLY A 160 -9.66 -3.52 36.00
C GLY A 160 -10.02 -2.73 34.74
N LYS A 161 -9.08 -2.47 33.82
CA LYS A 161 -9.35 -1.75 32.56
C LYS A 161 -9.86 -2.70 31.48
N HIS A 162 -11.15 -2.62 31.18
CA HIS A 162 -11.76 -3.34 30.05
C HIS A 162 -11.65 -2.50 28.77
N LEU A 163 -10.75 -2.87 27.84
CA LEU A 163 -10.76 -2.31 26.49
C LEU A 163 -12.02 -2.77 25.73
N LEU A 164 -12.55 -1.92 24.84
CA LEU A 164 -13.62 -2.28 23.92
C LEU A 164 -13.01 -2.51 22.53
N ASP A 165 -13.36 -3.61 21.88
CA ASP A 165 -13.10 -3.82 20.44
C ASP A 165 -13.67 -2.65 19.62
N ASP A 166 -13.08 -2.33 18.46
CA ASP A 166 -13.55 -1.29 17.54
C ASP A 166 -15.08 -1.32 17.33
N LYS A 167 -15.61 -2.53 17.08
CA LYS A 167 -17.04 -2.79 16.85
C LYS A 167 -17.93 -2.45 18.05
N GLU A 168 -17.41 -2.63 19.25
CA GLU A 168 -18.10 -2.33 20.50
C GLU A 168 -17.96 -0.86 20.86
N LEU A 169 -16.80 -0.25 20.61
CA LEU A 169 -16.55 1.17 20.81
C LEU A 169 -17.40 2.05 19.88
N VAL A 170 -17.57 1.67 18.61
CA VAL A 170 -18.52 2.33 17.68
C VAL A 170 -19.95 2.27 18.24
N ARG A 171 -20.42 1.08 18.68
CA ARG A 171 -21.74 0.91 19.32
C ARG A 171 -21.86 1.73 20.61
N TRP A 172 -20.78 1.84 21.38
CA TRP A 172 -20.74 2.59 22.62
C TRP A 172 -20.90 4.09 22.34
N TRP A 173 -20.16 4.65 21.39
CA TRP A 173 -20.31 6.05 20.98
C TRP A 173 -21.67 6.37 20.36
N CYS A 174 -22.23 5.49 19.51
CA CYS A 174 -23.62 5.64 19.06
C CYS A 174 -24.60 5.68 20.25
N LYS A 175 -24.42 4.80 21.26
CA LYS A 175 -25.23 4.82 22.49
C LYS A 175 -24.99 6.07 23.37
N VAL A 176 -23.80 6.66 23.36
CA VAL A 176 -23.46 7.93 24.07
C VAL A 176 -24.14 9.12 23.42
N LEU A 177 -24.19 9.17 22.09
CA LEU A 177 -24.76 10.30 21.34
C LEU A 177 -26.27 10.16 21.09
N ASN A 178 -26.86 8.96 21.20
CA ASN A 178 -28.31 8.78 20.97
C ASN A 178 -29.22 9.67 21.85
N PRO A 179 -28.93 9.95 23.14
CA PRO A 179 -29.71 10.91 23.92
C PRO A 179 -29.75 12.30 23.26
N LEU A 180 -28.62 12.80 22.78
CA LEU A 180 -28.54 14.09 22.08
C LEU A 180 -29.38 14.10 20.78
N VAL A 181 -29.47 12.99 20.06
CA VAL A 181 -30.32 12.85 18.87
C VAL A 181 -31.82 12.74 19.23
N ASN A 182 -32.15 12.35 20.46
CA ASN A 182 -33.51 12.27 20.98
C ASN A 182 -34.00 13.60 21.59
N ASP A 183 -33.10 14.48 22.02
CA ASP A 183 -33.41 15.80 22.62
C ASP A 183 -34.03 16.81 21.63
N TYR A 184 -33.96 16.55 20.32
CA TYR A 184 -34.42 17.42 19.25
C TYR A 184 -35.47 16.73 18.35
N GLU A 185 -36.12 17.49 17.47
CA GLU A 185 -37.17 16.96 16.58
C GLU A 185 -36.62 16.21 15.35
N GLU A 186 -37.49 15.40 14.71
CA GLU A 186 -37.11 14.61 13.53
C GLU A 186 -37.04 15.46 12.26
N GLU A 187 -35.93 15.33 11.53
CA GLU A 187 -35.78 15.92 10.21
C GLU A 187 -36.80 15.30 9.23
N GLN A 188 -37.67 16.14 8.65
CA GLN A 188 -38.60 15.70 7.61
C GLN A 188 -37.86 15.47 6.29
N PRO A 189 -38.21 14.44 5.50
CA PRO A 189 -37.58 14.20 4.21
C PRO A 189 -37.84 15.37 3.23
N PRO A 190 -36.93 15.67 2.31
CA PRO A 190 -37.17 16.67 1.29
C PRO A 190 -38.37 16.25 0.44
N LYS A 191 -39.41 17.10 0.42
CA LYS A 191 -40.61 16.92 -0.41
C LYS A 191 -40.23 16.67 -1.88
N PRO A 192 -40.92 15.78 -2.60
CA PRO A 192 -40.66 15.53 -4.02
C PRO A 192 -40.81 16.80 -4.85
N LEU A 193 -40.13 16.87 -5.99
CA LEU A 193 -40.04 18.10 -6.81
C LEU A 193 -41.40 18.70 -7.16
N SER A 194 -42.38 17.84 -7.48
CA SER A 194 -43.78 18.23 -7.75
C SER A 194 -44.47 18.92 -6.57
N GLU A 195 -44.21 18.47 -5.34
CA GLU A 195 -44.78 19.04 -4.12
C GLU A 195 -44.00 20.28 -3.64
N ARG A 196 -42.70 20.39 -3.96
CA ARG A 196 -41.94 21.64 -3.78
C ARG A 196 -42.43 22.75 -4.71
N LEU A 197 -42.76 22.42 -5.96
CA LEU A 197 -43.30 23.36 -6.93
C LEU A 197 -44.70 23.84 -6.57
N SER A 198 -45.57 22.99 -6.01
CA SER A 198 -46.90 23.42 -5.54
C SER A 198 -46.86 24.17 -4.19
N ALA A 199 -45.95 23.79 -3.29
CA ALA A 199 -45.80 24.47 -1.99
C ALA A 199 -45.27 25.92 -2.10
N ALA A 200 -44.63 26.29 -3.21
CA ALA A 200 -44.16 27.66 -3.46
C ALA A 200 -45.30 28.70 -3.54
N ALA A 201 -46.56 28.27 -3.72
CA ALA A 201 -47.73 29.14 -3.77
C ALA A 201 -48.45 29.34 -2.42
N ALA A 202 -47.93 28.76 -1.32
CA ALA A 202 -48.54 28.85 0.01
C ALA A 202 -47.61 29.54 1.02
N PRO A 203 -48.12 30.39 1.93
CA PRO A 203 -47.30 31.01 2.97
C PRO A 203 -46.75 29.94 3.92
N ALA A 204 -45.43 29.79 3.95
CA ALA A 204 -44.76 28.75 4.72
C ALA A 204 -44.99 28.94 6.24
N ARG A 205 -45.46 27.89 6.91
CA ARG A 205 -45.64 27.89 8.37
C ARG A 205 -44.25 27.82 9.01
N THR A 206 -43.87 28.87 9.74
CA THR A 206 -42.59 28.96 10.45
C THR A 206 -42.46 27.86 11.50
N SER A 207 -41.65 26.84 11.23
CA SER A 207 -41.22 25.88 12.25
C SER A 207 -40.26 26.59 13.21
N THR A 208 -40.54 26.52 14.51
CA THR A 208 -39.76 27.21 15.55
C THR A 208 -38.76 26.29 16.27
N VAL A 209 -38.61 25.05 15.80
CA VAL A 209 -37.95 23.96 16.53
C VAL A 209 -36.70 23.47 15.79
N HIS A 210 -35.64 23.17 16.55
CA HIS A 210 -34.42 22.56 16.04
C HIS A 210 -34.62 21.07 15.78
N THR A 211 -34.12 20.58 14.64
CA THR A 211 -34.09 19.14 14.31
C THR A 211 -32.68 18.59 14.47
N ALA A 212 -32.56 17.29 14.75
CA ALA A 212 -31.26 16.61 14.78
C ALA A 212 -31.28 15.25 14.09
N LYS A 213 -30.12 14.85 13.57
CA LYS A 213 -29.94 13.58 12.85
C LYS A 213 -28.55 13.02 13.03
N GLY A 214 -28.48 11.73 13.33
CA GLY A 214 -27.26 10.96 13.44
C GLY A 214 -26.82 10.39 12.09
N TYR A 215 -25.53 10.42 11.84
CA TYR A 215 -24.87 9.90 10.65
C TYR A 215 -23.68 9.03 11.08
N LEU A 216 -23.55 7.85 10.49
CA LEU A 216 -22.45 6.90 10.74
C LEU A 216 -21.91 6.41 9.40
N VAL A 217 -20.60 6.49 9.20
CA VAL A 217 -19.89 5.80 8.12
C VAL A 217 -18.83 4.88 8.73
N ILE A 218 -18.83 3.63 8.28
CA ILE A 218 -17.77 2.66 8.54
C ILE A 218 -17.16 2.32 7.17
N PRO A 219 -15.93 2.76 6.86
CA PRO A 219 -15.31 2.47 5.55
C PRO A 219 -15.22 0.96 5.30
N GLY A 220 -15.55 0.53 4.09
CA GLY A 220 -15.54 -0.89 3.70
C GLY A 220 -16.72 -1.72 4.22
N PHE A 221 -17.69 -1.11 4.90
CA PHE A 221 -18.96 -1.75 5.26
C PHE A 221 -20.10 -1.22 4.38
N GLU A 222 -20.89 -2.14 3.82
CA GLU A 222 -22.16 -1.81 3.16
C GLU A 222 -23.08 -1.01 4.10
N PRO A 223 -23.91 -0.09 3.61
CA PRO A 223 -24.82 0.69 4.44
C PRO A 223 -25.69 -0.21 5.33
N HIS A 224 -26.21 -1.32 4.78
CA HIS A 224 -27.00 -2.32 5.52
C HIS A 224 -26.28 -2.98 6.70
N ASP A 225 -24.95 -3.13 6.62
CA ASP A 225 -24.16 -3.68 7.72
C ASP A 225 -23.77 -2.59 8.73
N THR A 226 -23.56 -1.36 8.26
CA THR A 226 -23.43 -0.16 9.10
C THR A 226 -24.71 0.10 9.92
N LEU A 227 -25.91 -0.20 9.38
CA LEU A 227 -27.18 -0.13 10.14
C LEU A 227 -27.23 -1.06 11.38
N ARG A 228 -26.31 -2.03 11.52
CA ARG A 228 -26.25 -2.98 12.65
C ARG A 228 -25.50 -2.44 13.88
N TYR A 229 -25.05 -1.18 13.86
CA TYR A 229 -24.21 -0.59 14.92
C TYR A 229 -24.91 0.47 15.79
N TYR A 230 -26.06 1.00 15.39
CA TYR A 230 -26.89 1.88 16.23
C TYR A 230 -27.97 1.09 17.03
N THR A 231 -28.70 1.76 17.92
CA THR A 231 -29.75 1.16 18.77
C THR A 231 -31.03 0.77 17.99
N PRO A 232 -31.72 -0.33 18.35
CA PRO A 232 -32.93 -0.78 17.65
C PRO A 232 -34.01 0.32 17.60
N PRO A 233 -34.84 0.35 16.53
CA PRO A 233 -35.88 1.37 16.38
C PRO A 233 -36.92 1.24 17.50
N PRO A 234 -37.41 2.36 18.09
CA PRO A 234 -38.28 2.33 19.27
C PRO A 234 -39.71 1.82 18.98
N ALA A 235 -40.13 1.78 17.71
CA ALA A 235 -41.39 1.19 17.27
C ALA A 235 -41.26 0.74 15.80
N PRO A 236 -42.05 -0.25 15.32
CA PRO A 236 -41.95 -0.75 13.95
C PRO A 236 -42.26 0.30 12.87
N ASN A 237 -43.02 1.35 13.20
CA ASN A 237 -43.38 2.44 12.30
C ASN A 237 -42.58 3.74 12.54
N ALA A 238 -41.62 3.76 13.48
CA ALA A 238 -40.81 4.95 13.76
C ALA A 238 -39.73 5.17 12.70
N ARG A 239 -39.49 6.44 12.32
CA ARG A 239 -38.44 6.79 11.36
C ARG A 239 -37.06 6.61 11.99
N ARG A 240 -36.06 6.30 11.16
CA ARG A 240 -34.68 6.13 11.62
C ARG A 240 -33.99 7.48 11.75
N ARG A 241 -33.78 7.94 12.99
CA ARG A 241 -32.99 9.14 13.31
C ARG A 241 -31.48 8.99 13.01
N TRP A 242 -31.03 7.79 12.66
CA TRP A 242 -29.66 7.46 12.26
C TRP A 242 -29.61 6.98 10.80
N ALA A 243 -28.65 7.51 10.03
CA ALA A 243 -28.39 7.12 8.64
C ALA A 243 -26.97 6.55 8.45
N ALA A 244 -26.84 5.50 7.64
CA ALA A 244 -25.55 4.95 7.18
C ALA A 244 -25.04 5.73 5.95
N ALA A 245 -24.66 6.99 6.17
CA ALA A 245 -24.17 7.92 5.17
C ALA A 245 -23.40 9.06 5.86
N HIS A 246 -22.72 9.92 5.10
CA HIS A 246 -22.03 11.10 5.63
C HIS A 246 -22.78 12.42 5.36
N PRO A 247 -22.74 13.42 6.27
CA PRO A 247 -23.38 14.71 6.05
C PRO A 247 -22.47 15.74 5.36
N LEU A 248 -21.32 15.35 4.79
CA LEU A 248 -20.28 16.27 4.32
C LEU A 248 -20.79 17.38 3.38
N LEU A 249 -21.62 17.04 2.39
CA LEU A 249 -22.26 18.01 1.47
C LEU A 249 -23.25 18.99 2.14
N GLN A 250 -23.66 18.72 3.39
CA GLN A 250 -24.53 19.58 4.21
C GLN A 250 -23.75 20.49 5.17
N ILE A 251 -22.47 20.19 5.43
CA ILE A 251 -21.62 20.91 6.40
C ILE A 251 -20.48 21.70 5.73
N ALA A 252 -20.06 21.29 4.53
CA ALA A 252 -19.04 22.00 3.76
C ALA A 252 -19.58 23.36 3.25
N PRO A 253 -18.82 24.47 3.38
CA PRO A 253 -19.26 25.79 2.90
C PRO A 253 -19.57 25.87 1.40
N HIS A 254 -18.92 25.03 0.59
CA HIS A 254 -19.07 25.01 -0.86
C HIS A 254 -19.30 23.57 -1.38
N PRO A 255 -20.56 23.08 -1.44
CA PRO A 255 -20.86 21.68 -1.80
C PRO A 255 -20.48 21.27 -3.23
N GLN A 256 -20.15 22.23 -4.10
CA GLN A 256 -19.69 22.00 -5.48
C GLN A 256 -18.16 22.08 -5.64
N ALA A 257 -17.41 22.23 -4.54
CA ALA A 257 -15.95 22.29 -4.55
C ALA A 257 -15.30 20.90 -4.69
N PRO A 258 -14.01 20.81 -5.07
CA PRO A 258 -13.28 19.53 -5.12
C PRO A 258 -13.30 18.78 -3.78
N PRO A 259 -13.18 17.43 -3.75
CA PRO A 259 -13.34 16.63 -2.54
C PRO A 259 -12.52 17.07 -1.31
N ARG A 260 -11.30 17.59 -1.49
CA ARG A 260 -10.47 18.16 -0.41
C ARG A 260 -11.14 19.29 0.38
N CYS A 261 -12.08 20.01 -0.23
CA CYS A 261 -12.82 21.11 0.39
C CYS A 261 -14.08 20.62 1.13
N LEU A 262 -14.44 19.34 1.01
CA LEU A 262 -15.68 18.77 1.55
C LEU A 262 -15.48 17.96 2.84
N VAL A 263 -14.25 17.51 3.10
CA VAL A 263 -13.89 16.72 4.29
C VAL A 263 -13.24 17.62 5.34
N PRO A 264 -13.69 17.60 6.61
CA PRO A 264 -13.08 18.39 7.67
C PRO A 264 -11.78 17.78 8.20
N HIS A 265 -10.77 18.63 8.39
CA HIS A 265 -9.45 18.27 8.94
C HIS A 265 -9.45 18.42 10.47
N PHE A 266 -9.08 17.35 11.18
CA PHE A 266 -9.08 17.31 12.65
C PHE A 266 -7.77 16.68 13.17
N PRO A 267 -7.26 17.09 14.35
CA PRO A 267 -6.05 16.52 14.92
C PRO A 267 -6.23 15.04 15.28
N ASP A 268 -5.15 14.27 15.12
CA ASP A 268 -5.05 12.82 15.36
C ASP A 268 -6.04 11.93 14.56
N ASP A 269 -6.76 12.49 13.59
CA ASP A 269 -7.87 11.83 12.89
C ASP A 269 -7.40 11.03 11.65
N PRO A 270 -7.78 9.75 11.50
CA PRO A 270 -7.41 8.94 10.33
C PRO A 270 -7.84 9.51 8.98
N LYS A 271 -8.94 10.27 8.92
CA LYS A 271 -9.37 10.90 7.65
C LYS A 271 -8.52 12.13 7.32
N ALA A 272 -8.06 12.88 8.32
CA ALA A 272 -7.20 14.04 8.13
C ALA A 272 -5.83 13.61 7.57
N ARG A 273 -5.22 12.58 8.17
CA ARG A 273 -4.01 11.94 7.65
C ARG A 273 -4.12 11.50 6.18
N PHE A 274 -5.30 11.01 5.75
CA PHE A 274 -5.52 10.66 4.35
C PHE A 274 -5.78 11.87 3.45
N LEU A 275 -6.32 12.99 3.96
CA LEU A 275 -6.35 14.25 3.21
C LEU A 275 -4.95 14.79 2.95
N ASP A 276 -4.07 14.73 3.95
CA ASP A 276 -2.68 15.18 3.84
C ASP A 276 -1.96 14.38 2.74
N GLU A 277 -2.00 13.04 2.81
CA GLU A 277 -1.40 12.14 1.81
C GLU A 277 -2.01 12.25 0.39
N LEU A 278 -3.23 12.79 0.25
CA LEU A 278 -3.83 13.07 -1.05
C LEU A 278 -3.48 14.47 -1.56
N ASP A 279 -3.37 15.47 -0.69
CA ASP A 279 -2.88 16.80 -1.04
C ASP A 279 -1.40 16.76 -1.49
N ASP A 280 -0.63 15.76 -1.05
CA ASP A 280 0.71 15.44 -1.58
C ASP A 280 0.71 15.04 -3.05
N GLU A 281 -0.42 14.56 -3.59
CA GLU A 281 -0.56 14.30 -5.01
C GLU A 281 -0.71 15.59 -5.84
N LEU A 282 -0.94 16.76 -5.24
CA LEU A 282 -1.20 18.00 -5.98
C LEU A 282 0.09 18.54 -6.66
N PRO A 283 0.02 19.03 -7.90
CA PRO A 283 1.20 19.38 -8.72
C PRO A 283 1.84 20.75 -8.40
N ASP A 284 1.47 21.38 -7.29
CA ASP A 284 1.79 22.79 -6.96
C ASP A 284 2.50 22.94 -5.59
N ARG A 285 2.88 21.83 -4.94
CA ARG A 285 3.52 21.84 -3.61
C ARG A 285 4.92 22.47 -3.68
N GLY A 286 5.30 23.19 -2.63
CA GLY A 286 6.55 23.97 -2.58
C GLY A 286 6.42 25.44 -3.04
N THR A 287 5.25 25.89 -3.48
CA THR A 287 4.98 27.32 -3.70
C THR A 287 4.60 28.05 -2.40
N ASP A 288 4.99 29.33 -2.26
CA ASP A 288 4.69 30.21 -1.10
C ASP A 288 3.18 30.41 -0.78
N ALA A 289 2.30 29.91 -1.65
CA ALA A 289 0.85 29.89 -1.43
C ALA A 289 0.40 28.69 -0.57
N MET A 290 1.17 27.58 -0.57
CA MET A 290 0.82 26.32 0.09
C MET A 290 1.58 26.12 1.42
N THR A 291 2.64 26.90 1.68
CA THR A 291 3.39 26.92 2.96
C THR A 291 2.62 27.55 4.13
N LYS A 292 1.30 27.72 4.00
CA LYS A 292 0.37 28.13 5.05
C LYS A 292 -0.77 27.13 5.12
N GLU A 293 -1.02 26.61 6.32
CA GLU A 293 -2.04 25.59 6.59
C GLU A 293 -3.42 25.97 6.00
N GLY A 294 -3.97 25.10 5.16
CA GLY A 294 -5.25 25.31 4.46
C GLY A 294 -5.23 26.26 3.26
N GLY A 295 -4.05 26.67 2.78
CA GLY A 295 -3.90 27.48 1.56
C GLY A 295 -4.21 26.72 0.27
N THR A 296 -4.68 27.44 -0.76
CA THR A 296 -4.75 26.97 -2.14
C THR A 296 -3.67 27.63 -3.00
N PRO A 297 -2.90 26.83 -3.76
CA PRO A 297 -2.14 27.35 -4.89
C PRO A 297 -3.09 28.00 -5.90
N SER A 298 -2.77 29.20 -6.40
CA SER A 298 -3.68 29.96 -7.26
C SER A 298 -3.67 29.52 -8.74
N ARG A 299 -3.22 28.29 -9.04
CA ARG A 299 -2.95 27.80 -10.40
C ARG A 299 -3.43 26.37 -10.70
N SER A 300 -3.73 25.56 -9.68
CA SER A 300 -4.21 24.18 -9.83
C SER A 300 -5.72 24.04 -9.59
N SER A 301 -6.30 22.96 -10.14
CA SER A 301 -7.74 22.65 -10.04
C SER A 301 -8.19 22.16 -8.66
N GLY A 302 -7.27 21.94 -7.71
CA GLY A 302 -7.56 21.38 -6.38
C GLY A 302 -8.10 19.95 -6.41
N GLN A 303 -7.88 19.20 -7.50
CA GLN A 303 -8.27 17.79 -7.63
C GLN A 303 -7.05 16.88 -7.47
N TRP A 304 -7.20 15.82 -6.67
CA TRP A 304 -6.18 14.78 -6.47
C TRP A 304 -6.02 13.91 -7.73
N LYS A 305 -4.91 13.18 -7.84
CA LYS A 305 -4.59 12.33 -9.00
C LYS A 305 -5.33 10.98 -8.93
N SER A 306 -5.41 10.37 -7.75
CA SER A 306 -6.06 9.08 -7.50
C SER A 306 -7.56 9.20 -7.19
N VAL A 307 -7.96 10.24 -6.43
CA VAL A 307 -9.32 10.40 -5.89
C VAL A 307 -10.04 11.60 -6.51
N LYS A 308 -11.20 11.35 -7.12
CA LYS A 308 -11.98 12.36 -7.88
C LYS A 308 -13.38 12.63 -7.30
N THR A 309 -13.96 11.69 -6.58
CA THR A 309 -15.28 11.86 -5.93
C THR A 309 -15.19 11.59 -4.43
N LEU A 310 -16.21 12.05 -3.70
CA LEU A 310 -16.30 11.84 -2.26
C LEU A 310 -16.61 10.38 -1.91
N ASP A 311 -17.36 9.67 -2.74
CA ASP A 311 -17.61 8.23 -2.57
C ASP A 311 -16.30 7.44 -2.74
N GLN A 312 -15.48 7.81 -3.74
CA GLN A 312 -14.16 7.21 -3.98
C GLN A 312 -13.17 7.51 -2.83
N PHE A 313 -13.28 8.68 -2.19
CA PHE A 313 -12.53 8.97 -0.95
C PHE A 313 -12.91 7.97 0.16
N TRP A 314 -14.20 7.69 0.37
CA TRP A 314 -14.65 6.74 1.38
C TRP A 314 -14.37 5.28 1.02
N GLU A 315 -14.34 4.94 -0.27
CA GLU A 315 -13.84 3.65 -0.76
C GLU A 315 -12.36 3.47 -0.41
N PHE A 316 -11.49 4.42 -0.78
CA PHE A 316 -10.06 4.33 -0.44
C PHE A 316 -9.78 4.42 1.07
N MET A 317 -10.61 5.12 1.85
CA MET A 317 -10.55 5.11 3.31
C MET A 317 -10.63 3.69 3.89
N ALA A 318 -11.34 2.76 3.25
CA ALA A 318 -11.42 1.36 3.68
C ALA A 318 -10.08 0.61 3.62
N PHE A 319 -9.16 1.06 2.74
CA PHE A 319 -7.86 0.45 2.56
C PHE A 319 -6.77 1.10 3.43
N ARG A 320 -7.08 2.14 4.22
CA ARG A 320 -6.14 2.83 5.14
C ARG A 320 -5.74 1.95 6.32
N GLN A 321 -4.57 2.20 6.95
CA GLN A 321 -4.02 1.33 8.01
C GLN A 321 -5.01 1.10 9.17
N GLU A 322 -5.81 2.12 9.45
CA GLU A 322 -6.75 2.20 10.56
C GLU A 322 -8.06 1.44 10.30
N CYS A 323 -8.46 1.24 9.04
CA CYS A 323 -9.77 0.69 8.66
C CYS A 323 -9.74 -0.73 8.05
N SER A 324 -8.59 -1.42 8.13
CA SER A 324 -8.39 -2.76 7.57
C SER A 324 -7.38 -3.57 8.42
N SER A 325 -7.13 -4.85 8.10
CA SER A 325 -6.63 -5.90 9.02
C SER A 325 -7.62 -6.26 10.14
N GLY A 326 -8.92 -6.13 9.88
CA GLY A 326 -9.97 -6.39 10.87
C GLY A 326 -10.17 -5.28 11.90
N ARG A 327 -9.26 -4.30 11.96
CA ARG A 327 -9.50 -3.00 12.60
C ARG A 327 -10.58 -2.23 11.84
N ILE A 328 -11.37 -1.43 12.55
CA ILE A 328 -12.52 -0.70 12.03
C ILE A 328 -12.55 0.71 12.65
N VAL A 329 -12.75 1.74 11.84
CA VAL A 329 -13.06 3.09 12.34
C VAL A 329 -14.50 3.47 11.99
N GLY A 330 -15.29 3.83 13.00
CA GLY A 330 -16.60 4.44 12.77
C GLY A 330 -16.52 5.96 12.86
N PHE A 331 -16.78 6.64 11.73
CA PHE A 331 -16.91 8.09 11.68
C PHE A 331 -18.35 8.48 11.98
N ILE A 332 -18.55 9.29 13.02
CA ILE A 332 -19.87 9.66 13.52
C ILE A 332 -20.04 11.18 13.45
N TRP A 333 -21.22 11.60 13.01
CA TRP A 333 -21.67 12.98 13.08
C TRP A 333 -23.11 13.04 13.64
N VAL A 334 -23.39 14.02 14.48
CA VAL A 334 -24.76 14.44 14.82
C VAL A 334 -24.90 15.88 14.33
N VAL A 335 -25.76 16.07 13.34
CA VAL A 335 -26.07 17.39 12.77
C VAL A 335 -27.32 17.92 13.46
N ILE A 336 -27.21 19.10 14.07
CA ILE A 336 -28.32 19.86 14.67
C ILE A 336 -28.59 21.07 13.76
N THR A 337 -29.75 21.07 13.13
CA THR A 337 -30.15 22.05 12.11
C THR A 337 -31.05 23.12 12.74
N PRO A 338 -30.77 24.43 12.54
CA PRO A 338 -31.67 25.49 12.95
C PRO A 338 -32.91 25.56 12.05
N PRO A 339 -34.06 26.05 12.55
CA PRO A 339 -35.18 26.39 11.70
C PRO A 339 -34.77 27.43 10.64
N GLU A 340 -35.27 27.27 9.41
CA GLU A 340 -34.89 28.12 8.28
C GLU A 340 -35.52 29.52 8.40
N PRO A 341 -34.74 30.62 8.33
CA PRO A 341 -35.29 31.95 8.11
C PRO A 341 -35.78 32.08 6.66
N SER A 342 -36.90 32.76 6.45
CA SER A 342 -37.64 32.77 5.18
C SER A 342 -37.05 33.65 4.06
N ILE A 343 -35.79 34.11 4.20
CA ILE A 343 -35.12 35.02 3.26
C ILE A 343 -33.63 34.62 3.18
N PRO A 344 -33.05 34.42 1.99
CA PRO A 344 -31.61 34.30 1.82
C PRO A 344 -30.91 35.64 2.11
N GLU A 345 -29.85 35.65 2.91
CA GLU A 345 -28.93 36.80 2.98
C GLU A 345 -28.08 36.81 1.68
N GLU A 346 -28.29 37.81 0.82
CA GLU A 346 -27.39 38.08 -0.31
C GLU A 346 -26.09 38.73 0.22
N ASP A 347 -25.06 37.92 0.50
CA ASP A 347 -23.69 38.43 0.79
C ASP A 347 -23.16 39.16 -0.46
N GLU A 348 -22.88 40.48 -0.33
CA GLU A 348 -22.46 41.33 -1.46
C GLU A 348 -21.07 40.99 -2.06
N ASN A 349 -20.85 41.43 -3.30
CA ASN A 349 -19.67 41.18 -4.13
C ASN A 349 -18.37 41.86 -3.65
N GLU A 350 -17.22 41.28 -4.06
CA GLU A 350 -16.07 42.05 -4.56
C GLU A 350 -15.27 41.19 -5.60
N PRO A 351 -15.15 41.60 -6.89
CA PRO A 351 -14.69 40.71 -7.96
C PRO A 351 -13.35 41.08 -8.65
N SER A 352 -12.57 40.09 -9.09
CA SER A 352 -11.58 40.16 -10.20
C SER A 352 -10.83 38.81 -10.36
N GLN A 353 -10.39 38.35 -11.54
CA GLN A 353 -10.65 38.74 -12.94
C GLN A 353 -10.31 37.56 -13.88
N LEU A 354 -11.17 37.29 -14.88
CA LEU A 354 -10.92 36.56 -16.16
C LEU A 354 -10.32 35.12 -16.16
N SER A 355 -10.46 34.30 -17.21
CA SER A 355 -11.62 33.90 -18.05
C SER A 355 -11.14 32.91 -19.13
N GLN A 356 -11.88 31.82 -19.39
CA GLN A 356 -11.93 31.14 -20.70
C GLN A 356 -13.02 30.04 -20.74
N LEU A 357 -13.35 29.59 -21.96
CA LEU A 357 -14.26 28.48 -22.29
C LEU A 357 -15.77 28.68 -21.98
N SER A 358 -16.37 29.64 -22.69
CA SER A 358 -17.76 29.51 -23.15
C SER A 358 -17.91 30.02 -24.59
N GLN A 359 -17.64 29.16 -25.58
CA GLN A 359 -17.99 29.37 -26.99
C GLN A 359 -19.03 28.32 -27.39
N LEU A 360 -20.30 28.74 -27.55
CA LEU A 360 -21.30 28.16 -28.46
C LEU A 360 -22.61 28.94 -28.34
N SER A 361 -23.11 29.48 -29.46
CA SER A 361 -24.38 30.23 -29.62
C SER A 361 -24.58 31.50 -28.75
N SER A 362 -25.19 32.59 -29.22
CA SER A 362 -25.66 32.95 -30.58
C SER A 362 -25.89 34.47 -30.71
N PHE A 363 -26.03 34.94 -31.96
CA PHE A 363 -26.62 36.21 -32.43
C PHE A 363 -27.57 36.94 -31.44
N SER A 364 -27.60 38.28 -31.32
CA SER A 364 -27.44 39.30 -32.39
C SER A 364 -26.95 40.69 -31.90
N GLN A 365 -26.67 41.56 -32.87
CA GLN A 365 -26.62 43.04 -32.83
C GLN A 365 -27.94 43.69 -32.30
N ASP A 366 -28.07 44.96 -31.90
CA ASP A 366 -27.19 46.16 -31.69
C ASP A 366 -27.99 47.14 -30.73
N GLU A 367 -27.82 48.46 -30.48
CA GLU A 367 -26.95 49.58 -30.94
C GLU A 367 -26.91 50.72 -29.85
N ARG A 368 -26.44 51.94 -30.22
CA ARG A 368 -26.74 53.32 -29.67
C ARG A 368 -26.94 53.51 -28.14
N ARG A 369 -26.02 54.07 -27.31
CA ARG A 369 -25.27 55.37 -27.30
C ARG A 369 -26.16 56.64 -27.00
N PRO A 370 -25.61 57.77 -26.47
CA PRO A 370 -25.90 58.22 -25.07
C PRO A 370 -26.25 59.74 -24.94
N LEU A 371 -26.38 60.27 -23.69
CA LEU A 371 -26.27 61.69 -23.18
C LEU A 371 -26.98 61.77 -21.78
N ALA A 372 -26.73 62.66 -20.80
CA ALA A 372 -25.69 63.67 -20.52
C ALA A 372 -25.58 64.03 -19.00
N SER A 373 -24.59 64.88 -18.66
CA SER A 373 -24.24 65.59 -17.40
C SER A 373 -25.35 66.54 -16.82
N PRO A 374 -25.24 67.21 -15.62
CA PRO A 374 -24.00 67.71 -14.95
C PRO A 374 -23.91 67.95 -13.40
N SER A 375 -22.66 68.08 -12.90
CA SER A 375 -22.09 69.00 -11.85
C SER A 375 -22.85 69.33 -10.53
N ARG A 376 -22.28 69.47 -9.32
CA ARG A 376 -21.00 70.07 -8.79
C ARG A 376 -20.83 69.62 -7.29
N ARG A 377 -20.00 70.12 -6.33
CA ARG A 377 -19.05 71.26 -6.18
C ARG A 377 -17.99 70.98 -5.05
N SER A 378 -16.71 71.29 -5.30
CA SER A 378 -15.66 71.88 -4.40
C SER A 378 -15.48 71.50 -2.88
N SER A 379 -14.42 70.70 -2.57
CA SER A 379 -13.12 71.05 -1.87
C SER A 379 -13.10 71.76 -0.48
N PRO A 380 -12.02 71.66 0.39
CA PRO A 380 -10.58 71.59 -0.02
C PRO A 380 -9.47 70.94 0.90
N GLN A 381 -8.32 70.58 0.26
CA GLN A 381 -6.90 70.62 0.74
C GLN A 381 -6.43 69.70 1.91
N ARG A 382 -5.14 69.31 2.12
CA ARG A 382 -3.78 69.28 1.44
C ARG A 382 -2.89 68.31 2.30
N LYS A 383 -1.69 67.76 1.99
CA LYS A 383 -0.65 67.69 0.90
C LYS A 383 -0.40 66.17 0.59
N VAL A 384 0.32 65.64 -0.41
CA VAL A 384 1.42 65.99 -1.36
C VAL A 384 2.87 65.72 -0.90
N GLN A 385 3.46 64.62 -1.40
CA GLN A 385 4.76 64.60 -2.13
C GLN A 385 4.91 63.33 -3.02
N ARG A 386 5.88 63.29 -3.95
CA ARG A 386 5.83 62.40 -5.15
C ARG A 386 7.20 62.10 -5.80
N HIS A 387 7.43 60.82 -6.17
CA HIS A 387 8.41 60.22 -7.11
C HIS A 387 9.91 60.58 -7.08
N GLN A 388 10.76 59.57 -7.31
CA GLN A 388 11.66 59.53 -8.49
C GLN A 388 11.94 58.08 -8.96
N ARG A 389 12.81 57.87 -9.97
CA ARG A 389 12.74 56.71 -10.90
C ARG A 389 14.13 56.09 -11.21
N ARG A 390 14.14 54.77 -11.53
CA ARG A 390 15.31 53.90 -11.85
C ARG A 390 16.41 54.50 -12.77
N ARG A 391 17.65 54.01 -12.60
CA ARG A 391 18.52 53.54 -13.71
C ARG A 391 19.56 52.50 -13.24
N ASN A 392 20.06 51.67 -14.18
CA ASN A 392 21.15 50.69 -13.98
C ASN A 392 22.47 51.20 -14.57
N VAL A 393 23.61 50.67 -14.10
CA VAL A 393 24.92 50.65 -14.81
C VAL A 393 25.60 49.29 -14.54
N ASN A 394 26.53 48.88 -15.40
CA ASN A 394 27.26 47.60 -15.40
C ASN A 394 28.78 47.86 -15.44
N THR A 395 29.63 47.02 -14.84
CA THR A 395 31.11 47.06 -15.00
C THR A 395 31.79 45.77 -14.54
N ASP A 396 32.79 45.33 -15.29
CA ASP A 396 33.73 44.25 -14.94
C ASP A 396 35.09 44.78 -14.44
N HIS A 397 35.87 43.88 -13.82
CA HIS A 397 37.31 43.96 -13.52
C HIS A 397 37.85 45.16 -12.70
N GLY A 398 38.16 44.88 -11.43
CA GLY A 398 39.03 45.69 -10.56
C GLY A 398 39.46 44.87 -9.32
N PRO A 399 40.60 45.18 -8.65
CA PRO A 399 41.09 44.39 -7.53
C PRO A 399 40.21 44.56 -6.28
N ILE A 400 39.87 43.45 -5.62
CA ILE A 400 38.99 43.42 -4.45
C ILE A 400 39.73 43.98 -3.21
N PRO A 401 39.25 45.07 -2.58
CA PRO A 401 39.76 45.51 -1.29
C PRO A 401 39.09 44.68 -0.18
N LEU A 402 39.89 44.00 0.64
CA LEU A 402 39.38 43.31 1.84
C LEU A 402 38.90 44.33 2.88
N VAL A 403 37.60 44.37 3.14
CA VAL A 403 37.00 45.13 4.25
C VAL A 403 36.19 44.19 5.13
N VAL A 404 36.60 44.08 6.39
CA VAL A 404 36.09 43.10 7.36
C VAL A 404 34.65 43.44 7.81
N PRO A 405 33.72 42.47 7.91
CA PRO A 405 32.37 42.72 8.43
C PRO A 405 32.43 43.19 9.88
N ARG A 406 31.88 44.38 10.14
CA ARG A 406 31.95 45.04 11.46
C ARG A 406 30.91 44.47 12.44
N ILE A 407 31.28 43.39 13.10
CA ILE A 407 30.51 42.73 14.17
C ILE A 407 30.12 43.74 15.26
N LYS A 408 28.84 43.75 15.64
CA LYS A 408 28.36 44.33 16.91
C LYS A 408 28.05 43.20 17.88
N SER A 409 29.03 42.84 18.70
CA SER A 409 28.96 41.74 19.67
C SER A 409 28.96 42.24 21.10
N SER A 410 28.07 41.66 21.92
CA SER A 410 28.31 41.42 23.35
C SER A 410 27.66 40.09 23.72
N PHE A 411 28.30 39.32 24.59
CA PHE A 411 27.94 37.93 24.88
C PHE A 411 27.10 37.77 26.16
N SER A 412 26.47 36.60 26.23
CA SER A 412 25.92 35.88 27.39
C SER A 412 26.17 36.41 28.82
N ASN A 413 25.17 36.23 29.69
CA ASN A 413 25.33 35.30 30.82
C ASN A 413 23.98 34.75 31.32
N ALA A 414 24.04 33.67 32.10
CA ALA A 414 22.88 32.95 32.64
C ALA A 414 22.68 33.21 34.15
N SER A 415 21.55 32.73 34.66
CA SER A 415 21.22 32.52 36.09
C SER A 415 21.36 33.70 37.07
N THR A 416 20.23 34.32 37.39
CA THR A 416 19.85 34.61 38.80
C THR A 416 18.33 34.50 38.96
N THR A 417 17.89 34.18 40.18
CA THR A 417 16.50 33.82 40.51
C THR A 417 15.69 35.02 41.00
N SER A 418 14.36 34.84 41.05
CA SER A 418 13.36 35.51 41.92
C SER A 418 12.54 36.70 41.36
N THR A 419 11.35 36.83 41.96
CA THR A 419 10.33 37.89 41.81
C THR A 419 9.86 38.20 40.36
N GLY A 420 8.63 37.81 40.04
CA GLY A 420 7.94 38.21 38.80
C GLY A 420 6.77 39.15 39.04
N SER A 421 6.22 39.71 37.96
CA SER A 421 4.92 40.39 37.98
C SER A 421 4.11 40.11 36.71
N THR A 422 2.91 39.62 36.96
CA THR A 422 1.74 39.52 36.07
C THR A 422 1.60 40.73 35.12
N GLY A 423 1.67 40.51 33.80
CA GLY A 423 1.61 41.61 32.81
C GLY A 423 1.01 41.31 31.44
N ALA A 424 0.50 40.09 31.18
CA ALA A 424 0.06 39.68 29.83
C ALA A 424 -1.39 39.15 29.73
N LEU A 425 -2.08 38.86 30.85
CA LEU A 425 -3.53 38.64 30.86
C LEU A 425 -4.24 39.94 31.24
N ASN A 426 -4.56 40.79 30.24
CA ASN A 426 -5.62 41.80 30.33
C ASN A 426 -5.98 42.42 28.96
N LYS A 427 -6.31 41.56 28.00
CA LYS A 427 -7.29 41.89 26.96
C LYS A 427 -8.42 40.87 27.07
N THR A 428 -9.53 41.29 27.66
CA THR A 428 -10.76 40.49 27.69
C THR A 428 -11.26 40.28 26.27
N LEU A 429 -11.27 39.02 25.82
CA LEU A 429 -11.96 38.65 24.59
C LEU A 429 -13.47 38.85 24.82
N PRO A 430 -14.22 39.42 23.86
CA PRO A 430 -15.66 39.57 24.01
C PRO A 430 -16.34 38.20 24.05
N ASP A 431 -17.35 38.06 24.91
CA ASP A 431 -18.09 36.79 25.12
C ASP A 431 -18.84 36.33 23.86
N SER A 432 -19.12 37.25 22.93
CA SER A 432 -19.70 36.97 21.62
C SER A 432 -18.94 37.67 20.50
N SER A 433 -18.89 37.01 19.34
CA SER A 433 -18.43 37.61 18.08
C SER A 433 -19.19 36.99 16.91
N PRO A 434 -19.08 37.53 15.67
CA PRO A 434 -19.65 36.90 14.48
C PRO A 434 -19.13 35.47 14.22
N TYR A 435 -17.97 35.11 14.78
CA TYR A 435 -17.31 33.83 14.55
C TYR A 435 -17.50 32.82 15.69
N TYR A 436 -17.59 33.28 16.95
CA TYR A 436 -17.63 32.40 18.13
C TYR A 436 -18.58 32.91 19.22
N TRP A 437 -19.02 32.00 20.10
CA TRP A 437 -19.89 32.27 21.25
C TRP A 437 -19.31 31.55 22.48
N TRP A 438 -18.96 32.30 23.52
CA TRP A 438 -18.13 31.83 24.63
C TRP A 438 -18.67 32.27 26.01
N PRO A 439 -19.86 31.82 26.43
CA PRO A 439 -20.52 32.30 27.65
C PRO A 439 -19.80 31.84 28.93
N VAL A 440 -19.72 32.74 29.91
CA VAL A 440 -18.92 32.54 31.16
C VAL A 440 -19.26 31.25 31.89
N GLY A 441 -20.54 30.92 32.04
CA GLY A 441 -21.02 29.72 32.76
C GLY A 441 -20.73 28.38 32.10
N SER A 442 -20.00 28.37 30.97
CA SER A 442 -19.64 27.17 30.21
C SER A 442 -18.12 26.95 30.07
N ARG A 443 -17.31 27.82 30.67
CA ARG A 443 -15.84 27.76 30.68
C ARG A 443 -15.39 26.69 31.69
N GLY A 444 -14.14 26.25 31.57
CA GLY A 444 -13.51 25.43 32.62
C GLY A 444 -13.43 26.19 33.95
N ALA A 445 -13.36 25.44 35.05
CA ALA A 445 -13.03 25.97 36.38
C ALA A 445 -11.63 26.62 36.40
N VAL A 446 -10.74 26.16 35.51
CA VAL A 446 -9.48 26.82 35.14
C VAL A 446 -9.51 27.14 33.64
N VAL A 447 -9.07 28.33 33.24
CA VAL A 447 -8.93 28.73 31.83
C VAL A 447 -7.46 29.01 31.53
N PHE A 448 -6.86 28.18 30.67
CA PHE A 448 -5.43 28.19 30.36
C PHE A 448 -5.09 28.96 29.08
N GLY A 449 -3.89 29.54 29.04
CA GLY A 449 -3.25 29.85 27.76
C GLY A 449 -2.85 28.57 27.03
N SER A 450 -2.72 28.62 25.70
CA SER A 450 -2.42 27.43 24.88
C SER A 450 -1.14 26.70 25.29
N LYS A 451 -0.14 27.43 25.83
CA LYS A 451 1.09 26.83 26.37
C LYS A 451 0.83 26.02 27.64
N ASP A 452 0.02 26.57 28.53
CA ASP A 452 -0.24 26.00 29.86
C ASP A 452 -1.22 24.81 29.76
N TYR A 453 -2.17 24.88 28.81
CA TYR A 453 -3.01 23.75 28.42
C TYR A 453 -2.19 22.57 27.87
N ASN A 454 -1.30 22.84 26.89
CA ASN A 454 -0.40 21.83 26.36
C ASN A 454 0.50 21.24 27.46
N ARG A 455 0.93 22.06 28.43
CA ARG A 455 1.71 21.58 29.58
C ARG A 455 0.88 20.72 30.53
N ALA A 456 -0.37 21.09 30.86
CA ALA A 456 -1.27 20.26 31.65
C ALA A 456 -1.51 18.89 30.99
N HIS A 457 -1.61 18.87 29.66
CA HIS A 457 -1.75 17.64 28.88
C HIS A 457 -0.46 16.79 28.87
N GLU A 458 0.73 17.42 28.69
CA GLU A 458 2.03 16.74 28.88
C GLU A 458 2.16 16.11 30.26
N VAL A 459 1.74 16.82 31.32
CA VAL A 459 1.86 16.36 32.70
C VAL A 459 1.06 15.08 32.91
N LEU A 460 -0.16 14.99 32.37
CA LEU A 460 -0.96 13.77 32.43
C LEU A 460 -0.31 12.61 31.67
N LEU A 461 0.16 12.87 30.45
CA LEU A 461 0.83 11.88 29.58
C LEU A 461 2.20 11.42 30.09
N LYS A 462 2.71 12.00 31.19
CA LYS A 462 3.96 11.61 31.88
C LYS A 462 3.72 10.90 33.22
N GLN A 463 2.46 10.64 33.59
CA GLN A 463 2.09 9.86 34.78
C GLN A 463 1.99 8.35 34.50
N ASN A 464 1.82 7.53 35.54
CA ASN A 464 1.64 6.08 35.45
C ASN A 464 0.36 5.62 36.19
N PHE A 465 -0.47 4.82 35.52
CA PHE A 465 -1.76 4.33 36.05
C PHE A 465 -1.88 2.80 36.08
N ALA A 466 -0.77 2.06 36.18
CA ALA A 466 -0.77 0.59 36.21
C ALA A 466 -1.34 0.01 37.52
N THR A 467 -0.91 0.55 38.67
CA THR A 467 -1.28 0.05 40.01
C THR A 467 -1.98 1.13 40.83
N ARG A 468 -2.88 0.74 41.75
CA ARG A 468 -3.63 1.68 42.62
C ARG A 468 -2.70 2.72 43.28
N ALA A 469 -1.59 2.27 43.86
CA ALA A 469 -0.63 3.15 44.52
C ALA A 469 0.14 4.07 43.56
N ALA A 470 0.38 3.66 42.31
CA ALA A 470 0.91 4.55 41.28
C ALA A 470 -0.15 5.58 40.85
N ALA A 471 -1.38 5.12 40.58
CA ALA A 471 -2.50 5.95 40.16
C ALA A 471 -2.89 7.02 41.18
N THR A 472 -2.86 6.75 42.50
CA THR A 472 -3.09 7.76 43.54
C THR A 472 -2.01 8.85 43.51
N ARG A 473 -0.73 8.46 43.41
CA ARG A 473 0.39 9.42 43.31
C ARG A 473 0.30 10.26 42.04
N SER A 474 0.00 9.61 40.91
CA SER A 474 -0.23 10.24 39.60
C SER A 474 -1.39 11.23 39.63
N THR A 475 -2.52 10.86 40.22
CA THR A 475 -3.71 11.71 40.37
C THR A 475 -3.41 12.93 41.24
N ARG A 476 -2.77 12.73 42.39
CA ARG A 476 -2.36 13.81 43.30
C ARG A 476 -1.41 14.78 42.60
N ARG A 477 -0.33 14.27 42.01
CA ARG A 477 0.68 15.08 41.31
C ARG A 477 0.09 15.88 40.15
N TRP A 478 -0.79 15.26 39.36
CA TRP A 478 -1.49 15.93 38.26
C TRP A 478 -2.39 17.07 38.75
N LYS A 479 -3.14 16.84 39.84
CA LYS A 479 -4.01 17.83 40.50
C LYS A 479 -3.20 19.01 41.05
N GLU A 480 -2.07 18.74 41.69
CA GLU A 480 -1.13 19.72 42.24
C GLU A 480 -0.47 20.56 41.12
N GLU A 481 0.12 19.93 40.10
CA GLU A 481 0.77 20.65 38.99
C GLU A 481 -0.24 21.52 38.19
N ILE A 482 -1.50 21.07 38.03
CA ILE A 482 -2.55 21.89 37.38
C ILE A 482 -3.05 23.03 38.28
N ALA A 483 -3.16 22.82 39.60
CA ALA A 483 -3.50 23.89 40.53
C ALA A 483 -2.45 25.03 40.48
N VAL A 484 -1.16 24.65 40.47
CA VAL A 484 -0.03 25.59 40.32
C VAL A 484 -0.06 26.31 38.96
N LEU A 485 -0.26 25.59 37.85
CA LEU A 485 -0.37 26.21 36.52
C LEU A 485 -1.56 27.18 36.42
N GLY A 486 -2.67 26.88 37.09
CA GLY A 486 -3.89 27.69 37.08
C GLY A 486 -3.88 28.87 38.06
N ALA A 487 -2.89 28.92 38.97
CA ALA A 487 -2.90 29.79 40.15
C ALA A 487 -4.18 29.65 41.00
N VAL A 488 -4.72 28.43 41.11
CA VAL A 488 -5.91 28.09 41.90
C VAL A 488 -5.50 27.19 43.08
N GLY A 489 -6.22 27.25 44.19
CA GLY A 489 -5.98 26.35 45.33
C GLY A 489 -6.25 24.88 45.01
N GLU A 490 -5.72 23.97 45.84
CA GLU A 490 -5.76 22.50 45.64
C GLU A 490 -7.18 21.93 45.40
N ASN A 491 -8.21 22.55 45.95
CA ASN A 491 -9.61 22.16 45.81
C ASN A 491 -10.34 22.92 44.70
N TRP A 492 -9.81 22.85 43.47
CA TRP A 492 -10.45 23.40 42.25
C TRP A 492 -11.41 22.42 41.56
N GLY A 493 -11.49 21.17 42.02
CA GLY A 493 -12.42 20.16 41.54
C GLY A 493 -13.80 20.24 42.20
N THR A 494 -14.87 19.99 41.43
CA THR A 494 -16.25 20.00 41.93
C THR A 494 -16.73 18.59 42.26
N THR A 495 -16.95 18.29 43.54
CA THR A 495 -17.52 17.01 43.99
C THR A 495 -19.03 16.97 43.78
N VAL A 496 -19.51 15.98 43.05
CA VAL A 496 -20.92 15.78 42.68
C VAL A 496 -21.37 14.41 43.20
N LEU A 497 -22.51 14.39 43.90
CA LEU A 497 -23.18 13.18 44.35
C LEU A 497 -24.40 12.90 43.47
N GLY A 498 -24.45 11.70 42.90
CA GLY A 498 -25.53 11.25 42.02
C GLY A 498 -26.86 11.09 42.75
N LYS A 499 -27.95 11.38 42.03
CA LYS A 499 -29.34 11.42 42.53
C LYS A 499 -30.27 10.47 41.77
N LYS A 500 -29.77 9.76 40.76
CA LYS A 500 -30.58 8.88 39.90
C LYS A 500 -30.87 7.55 40.60
N GLU A 501 -32.10 7.38 41.06
CA GLU A 501 -32.56 6.09 41.56
C GLU A 501 -32.67 5.07 40.42
N ALA A 502 -32.34 3.82 40.71
CA ALA A 502 -32.55 2.72 39.78
C ALA A 502 -34.07 2.53 39.60
N ALA A 503 -34.53 2.51 38.35
CA ALA A 503 -35.95 2.34 38.05
C ALA A 503 -36.39 0.91 38.42
N ASN A 504 -37.03 0.77 39.59
CA ASN A 504 -37.74 -0.44 39.97
C ASN A 504 -38.93 -0.64 39.02
N THR A 505 -38.70 -1.37 37.93
CA THR A 505 -39.77 -1.88 37.06
C THR A 505 -40.64 -2.81 37.91
N ARG A 506 -41.84 -2.35 38.26
CA ARG A 506 -42.82 -3.16 38.99
C ARG A 506 -43.14 -4.40 38.17
N GLN A 507 -43.38 -5.51 38.86
CA GLN A 507 -43.90 -6.74 38.26
C GLN A 507 -45.18 -6.40 37.48
N SER A 508 -45.23 -6.86 36.23
CA SER A 508 -46.46 -6.98 35.44
C SER A 508 -46.68 -8.47 35.27
N GLU A 509 -47.81 -8.97 35.76
CA GLU A 509 -48.07 -10.40 35.85
C GLU A 509 -48.62 -10.96 34.52
N VAL A 510 -48.17 -12.18 34.18
CA VAL A 510 -48.85 -13.19 33.33
C VAL A 510 -49.29 -12.75 31.92
N GLU A 511 -48.57 -13.25 30.90
CA GLU A 511 -48.96 -14.49 30.18
C GLU A 511 -47.71 -15.22 29.65
N ASP A 512 -47.83 -16.50 29.33
CA ASP A 512 -46.68 -17.43 29.19
C ASP A 512 -46.11 -17.51 27.75
N GLY A 513 -44.80 -17.79 27.63
CA GLY A 513 -44.05 -17.62 26.38
C GLY A 513 -42.59 -18.09 26.40
N ALA A 514 -42.35 -19.35 26.81
CA ALA A 514 -41.16 -20.20 26.58
C ALA A 514 -39.78 -19.52 26.27
N PRO A 515 -38.77 -19.61 27.17
CA PRO A 515 -37.48 -18.95 27.00
C PRO A 515 -36.48 -19.73 26.09
N VAL A 516 -35.71 -18.99 25.29
CA VAL A 516 -34.54 -19.52 24.55
C VAL A 516 -33.25 -19.15 25.29
N MET A 517 -32.59 -20.13 25.92
CA MET A 517 -31.29 -19.92 26.58
C MET A 517 -30.12 -19.86 25.59
N LEU A 518 -29.14 -19.00 25.87
CA LEU A 518 -27.79 -19.13 25.29
C LEU A 518 -27.06 -20.30 25.95
N VAL A 519 -26.42 -21.15 25.14
CA VAL A 519 -25.51 -22.20 25.62
C VAL A 519 -24.10 -21.93 25.10
N ALA A 520 -23.13 -21.82 26.01
CA ALA A 520 -21.72 -21.65 25.67
C ALA A 520 -21.11 -22.95 25.12
N THR A 521 -20.41 -22.87 23.99
CA THR A 521 -19.81 -24.04 23.34
C THR A 521 -18.44 -24.42 23.92
N ARG A 522 -18.32 -25.66 24.42
CA ARG A 522 -17.10 -26.23 25.00
C ARG A 522 -16.44 -27.21 24.01
N LYS A 523 -15.11 -27.19 23.90
CA LYS A 523 -14.32 -28.08 22.99
C LYS A 523 -14.59 -29.58 23.23
N ARG A 524 -14.59 -30.39 22.17
CA ARG A 524 -14.18 -31.82 22.22
C ARG A 524 -13.55 -32.31 20.90
N LYS A 525 -12.88 -33.46 20.96
CA LYS A 525 -12.16 -34.15 19.86
C LYS A 525 -13.08 -35.16 19.12
N PRO A 526 -12.69 -35.69 17.94
CA PRO A 526 -13.55 -36.49 17.07
C PRO A 526 -13.59 -38.00 17.41
N ALA A 527 -14.51 -38.71 16.74
CA ALA A 527 -14.56 -40.16 16.60
C ALA A 527 -14.99 -40.51 15.14
N GLU A 528 -14.72 -41.74 14.69
CA GLU A 528 -14.93 -42.24 13.32
C GLU A 528 -16.08 -43.29 13.23
N PRO A 529 -16.46 -43.86 12.06
CA PRO A 529 -17.87 -44.10 11.75
C PRO A 529 -18.36 -45.56 11.61
N GLU A 530 -19.69 -45.71 11.74
CA GLU A 530 -20.54 -46.82 11.29
C GLU A 530 -21.87 -46.23 10.74
N GLY A 531 -22.71 -46.88 9.92
CA GLY A 531 -22.56 -48.20 9.27
C GLY A 531 -23.86 -48.74 8.62
N VAL A 532 -24.22 -48.26 7.40
CA VAL A 532 -25.02 -48.91 6.32
C VAL A 532 -26.45 -49.50 6.60
N GLN A 533 -27.36 -49.31 5.62
CA GLN A 533 -28.59 -50.10 5.25
C GLN A 533 -29.92 -49.29 5.24
N THR A 534 -30.99 -49.61 4.48
CA THR A 534 -31.21 -49.81 3.00
C THR A 534 -32.75 -49.93 2.74
N LEU A 535 -33.21 -49.93 1.47
CA LEU A 535 -34.62 -50.15 0.99
C LEU A 535 -35.60 -48.95 1.19
N GLY A 536 -36.67 -48.75 0.40
CA GLY A 536 -37.05 -49.35 -0.91
C GLY A 536 -38.51 -49.07 -1.41
N ALA A 537 -38.65 -48.44 -2.60
CA ALA A 537 -39.74 -48.49 -3.62
C ALA A 537 -41.24 -48.10 -3.36
N GLY A 538 -41.81 -47.29 -4.29
CA GLY A 538 -43.26 -47.21 -4.68
C GLY A 538 -44.16 -46.20 -3.96
N LEU A 539 -45.32 -45.70 -4.47
CA LEU A 539 -45.98 -45.70 -5.81
C LEU A 539 -47.18 -44.67 -5.83
N VAL A 540 -47.27 -43.73 -6.80
CA VAL A 540 -48.47 -43.30 -7.63
C VAL A 540 -49.77 -42.77 -6.91
N PRO A 541 -50.79 -42.05 -7.51
CA PRO A 541 -50.96 -41.10 -8.65
C PRO A 541 -51.48 -39.69 -8.13
N PRO A 542 -52.37 -38.87 -8.77
CA PRO A 542 -52.78 -38.63 -10.18
C PRO A 542 -52.67 -37.14 -10.65
N GLY A 543 -53.19 -36.80 -11.85
CA GLY A 543 -53.39 -35.44 -12.37
C GLY A 543 -54.58 -35.35 -13.36
N VAL A 544 -54.87 -34.17 -13.96
CA VAL A 544 -55.93 -33.97 -15.00
C VAL A 544 -55.66 -32.72 -15.88
N GLN A 545 -56.43 -32.52 -16.97
CA GLN A 545 -56.12 -31.67 -18.16
C GLN A 545 -57.11 -30.49 -18.46
N PRO A 546 -56.85 -29.63 -19.49
CA PRO A 546 -57.56 -28.34 -19.73
C PRO A 546 -58.47 -28.27 -20.99
N THR A 547 -59.16 -27.14 -21.21
CA THR A 547 -59.60 -26.53 -22.51
C THR A 547 -60.19 -25.12 -22.22
N HIS A 548 -60.50 -24.18 -23.13
CA HIS A 548 -60.85 -24.10 -24.58
C HIS A 548 -60.36 -22.71 -25.13
N ALA A 549 -60.68 -22.04 -26.26
CA ALA A 549 -61.41 -22.11 -27.56
C ALA A 549 -61.02 -20.79 -28.35
N ARG A 550 -61.39 -20.35 -29.58
CA ARG A 550 -62.13 -20.72 -30.83
C ARG A 550 -61.59 -19.71 -31.92
N LEU A 551 -61.23 -20.05 -33.16
CA LEU A 551 -62.02 -20.19 -34.42
C LEU A 551 -62.60 -18.88 -35.03
N PRO A 552 -62.74 -18.71 -36.38
CA PRO A 552 -63.01 -19.75 -37.40
C PRO A 552 -62.04 -19.86 -38.62
N SER A 553 -62.47 -20.58 -39.67
CA SER A 553 -61.74 -21.13 -40.85
C SER A 553 -62.70 -21.14 -42.09
N PRO A 554 -62.62 -21.91 -43.23
CA PRO A 554 -61.70 -22.99 -43.69
C PRO A 554 -61.37 -23.00 -45.23
N VAL A 555 -61.17 -24.21 -45.80
CA VAL A 555 -60.98 -24.64 -47.23
C VAL A 555 -59.51 -24.71 -47.71
N GLY A 556 -59.00 -25.80 -48.32
CA GLY A 556 -59.54 -27.15 -48.57
C GLY A 556 -58.53 -28.05 -49.33
N ALA A 557 -58.58 -29.39 -49.18
CA ALA A 557 -57.67 -30.36 -49.83
C ALA A 557 -58.45 -31.31 -50.80
N PRO A 558 -57.83 -32.21 -51.61
CA PRO A 558 -57.30 -33.49 -51.07
C PRO A 558 -56.11 -34.23 -51.80
N ILE A 559 -55.25 -34.86 -50.98
CA ILE A 559 -54.82 -36.30 -50.98
C ILE A 559 -54.39 -37.02 -52.30
N GLN A 560 -53.17 -37.64 -52.32
CA GLN A 560 -52.81 -39.06 -52.64
C GLN A 560 -51.37 -39.21 -53.23
N THR A 561 -50.62 -40.34 -53.14
CA THR A 561 -50.37 -41.35 -52.07
C THR A 561 -48.99 -42.07 -52.27
N LYS A 562 -48.42 -42.63 -51.18
CA LYS A 562 -47.56 -43.87 -51.07
C LYS A 562 -46.07 -43.94 -51.50
N SER A 563 -45.32 -44.63 -50.62
CA SER A 563 -44.17 -45.57 -50.80
C SER A 563 -42.73 -45.15 -51.21
N HIS A 564 -41.79 -45.41 -50.30
CA HIS A 564 -40.35 -45.76 -50.50
C HIS A 564 -40.19 -47.25 -50.97
N PRO A 565 -38.99 -47.90 -51.14
CA PRO A 565 -37.60 -47.48 -50.85
C PRO A 565 -36.41 -47.91 -51.78
N ARG A 566 -35.38 -47.04 -51.88
CA ARG A 566 -33.92 -47.37 -52.04
C ARG A 566 -33.49 -48.14 -53.35
N PRO A 567 -32.26 -48.72 -53.49
CA PRO A 567 -31.07 -48.03 -54.05
C PRO A 567 -30.29 -48.80 -55.16
N PHE A 568 -29.08 -48.30 -55.53
CA PHE A 568 -28.12 -48.84 -56.56
C PHE A 568 -28.60 -48.67 -58.03
N VAL A 569 -27.77 -48.71 -59.09
CA VAL A 569 -26.32 -48.98 -59.30
C VAL A 569 -25.64 -47.79 -60.04
N ALA A 570 -24.30 -47.74 -60.07
CA ALA A 570 -23.51 -46.71 -60.78
C ALA A 570 -23.14 -47.06 -62.24
N ALA A 571 -22.82 -46.05 -63.06
CA ALA A 571 -22.04 -46.17 -64.30
C ALA A 571 -21.31 -44.85 -64.62
N HIS A 572 -20.12 -44.93 -65.25
CA HIS A 572 -19.36 -43.76 -65.70
C HIS A 572 -19.82 -43.27 -67.08
N SER A 573 -19.78 -41.96 -67.32
CA SER A 573 -19.36 -41.44 -68.62
C SER A 573 -18.76 -40.03 -68.51
N THR A 574 -17.64 -39.83 -69.19
CA THR A 574 -16.96 -38.55 -69.40
C THR A 574 -17.83 -37.54 -70.15
N ALA A 575 -17.97 -36.32 -69.61
CA ALA A 575 -18.51 -35.17 -70.33
C ALA A 575 -17.62 -33.94 -70.09
N GLN A 576 -16.69 -33.72 -71.02
CA GLN A 576 -15.70 -32.65 -70.99
C GLN A 576 -16.37 -31.27 -71.17
N ARG A 577 -16.75 -30.61 -70.07
CA ARG A 577 -17.39 -29.29 -70.11
C ARG A 577 -16.41 -28.17 -69.75
N MET A 578 -16.03 -27.39 -70.76
CA MET A 578 -15.24 -26.16 -70.58
C MET A 578 -15.86 -25.28 -69.48
N ARG A 579 -15.11 -25.03 -68.39
CA ARG A 579 -15.41 -23.89 -67.53
C ARG A 579 -15.12 -22.64 -68.34
N ARG A 580 -16.17 -21.87 -68.67
CA ARG A 580 -16.01 -20.49 -69.12
C ARG A 580 -15.14 -19.75 -68.11
N SER A 581 -14.12 -19.06 -68.59
CA SER A 581 -13.40 -18.07 -67.80
C SER A 581 -14.40 -17.00 -67.34
N ALA A 582 -14.64 -16.94 -66.03
CA ALA A 582 -15.10 -15.71 -65.41
C ALA A 582 -14.03 -14.62 -65.65
N PRO A 583 -14.39 -13.33 -65.68
CA PRO A 583 -13.38 -12.27 -65.72
C PRO A 583 -12.43 -12.43 -64.52
N HIS A 584 -11.13 -12.38 -64.76
CA HIS A 584 -10.14 -12.26 -63.69
C HIS A 584 -10.30 -10.87 -63.08
N ASP A 585 -10.76 -10.84 -61.84
CA ASP A 585 -10.85 -9.63 -61.04
C ASP A 585 -9.49 -9.43 -60.32
N PRO A 586 -8.69 -8.42 -60.69
CA PRO A 586 -7.32 -8.28 -60.17
C PRO A 586 -7.29 -8.10 -58.65
N ASP A 587 -8.36 -7.57 -58.03
CA ASP A 587 -8.44 -7.43 -56.58
C ASP A 587 -8.46 -8.81 -55.87
N THR A 588 -9.07 -9.84 -56.47
CA THR A 588 -8.99 -11.20 -55.92
C THR A 588 -7.59 -11.81 -55.98
N ASP A 589 -6.81 -11.50 -57.02
CA ASP A 589 -5.42 -11.96 -57.13
C ASP A 589 -4.51 -11.21 -56.14
N HIS A 590 -4.70 -9.89 -55.99
CA HIS A 590 -3.98 -9.09 -55.00
C HIS A 590 -4.26 -9.56 -53.56
N VAL A 591 -5.53 -9.79 -53.18
CA VAL A 591 -5.90 -10.32 -51.86
C VAL A 591 -5.33 -11.73 -51.64
N SER A 592 -5.28 -12.56 -52.68
CA SER A 592 -4.70 -13.91 -52.61
C SER A 592 -3.18 -13.88 -52.41
N MET A 593 -2.47 -12.99 -53.10
CA MET A 593 -1.03 -12.77 -52.92
C MET A 593 -0.71 -12.22 -51.52
N VAL A 594 -1.47 -11.25 -51.02
CA VAL A 594 -1.28 -10.71 -49.66
C VAL A 594 -1.46 -11.82 -48.60
N ARG A 595 -2.48 -12.67 -48.73
CA ARG A 595 -2.65 -13.84 -47.84
C ARG A 595 -1.49 -14.83 -47.92
N PHE A 596 -0.97 -15.09 -49.11
CA PHE A 596 0.21 -15.95 -49.30
C PHE A 596 1.44 -15.38 -48.60
N TYR A 597 1.75 -14.09 -48.78
CA TYR A 597 2.90 -13.46 -48.12
C TYR A 597 2.76 -13.41 -46.59
N ILE A 598 1.57 -13.10 -46.05
CA ILE A 598 1.33 -13.15 -44.60
C ILE A 598 1.48 -14.59 -44.08
N GLY A 599 0.93 -15.58 -44.78
CA GLY A 599 1.10 -16.99 -44.44
C GLY A 599 2.56 -17.44 -44.43
N LEU A 600 3.36 -16.97 -45.39
CA LEU A 600 4.79 -17.26 -45.50
C LEU A 600 5.59 -16.62 -44.35
N VAL A 601 5.32 -15.35 -44.00
CA VAL A 601 5.95 -14.67 -42.87
C VAL A 601 5.61 -15.38 -41.56
N CYS A 602 4.34 -15.75 -41.36
CA CYS A 602 3.90 -16.55 -40.21
C CYS A 602 4.60 -17.92 -40.14
N LEU A 603 4.81 -18.60 -41.27
CA LEU A 603 5.54 -19.88 -41.33
C LEU A 603 7.00 -19.70 -40.93
N VAL A 604 7.71 -18.75 -41.54
CA VAL A 604 9.12 -18.47 -41.26
C VAL A 604 9.31 -18.11 -39.79
N TRP A 605 8.44 -17.26 -39.24
CA TRP A 605 8.49 -16.89 -37.83
C TRP A 605 8.26 -18.10 -36.91
N PHE A 606 7.22 -18.90 -37.16
CA PHE A 606 6.93 -20.12 -36.39
C PHE A 606 8.11 -21.11 -36.39
N VAL A 607 8.72 -21.35 -37.55
CA VAL A 607 9.89 -22.21 -37.69
C VAL A 607 11.10 -21.65 -36.94
N VAL A 608 11.38 -20.34 -37.04
CA VAL A 608 12.47 -19.69 -36.32
C VAL A 608 12.29 -19.81 -34.80
N VAL A 609 11.09 -19.54 -34.27
CA VAL A 609 10.82 -19.67 -32.82
C VAL A 609 10.99 -21.12 -32.36
N TRP A 610 10.49 -22.11 -33.10
CA TRP A 610 10.69 -23.52 -32.76
C TRP A 610 12.15 -23.98 -32.86
N VAL A 611 12.94 -23.46 -33.80
CA VAL A 611 14.39 -23.72 -33.87
C VAL A 611 15.11 -23.14 -32.66
N VAL A 612 14.79 -21.91 -32.24
CA VAL A 612 15.37 -21.28 -31.03
C VAL A 612 14.98 -22.06 -29.77
N CYS A 613 13.71 -22.46 -29.63
CA CYS A 613 13.25 -23.37 -28.57
C CYS A 613 14.04 -24.70 -28.59
N GLY A 614 14.24 -25.31 -29.77
CA GLY A 614 14.98 -26.54 -29.94
C GLY A 614 16.44 -26.43 -29.51
N ILE A 615 17.13 -25.34 -29.86
CA ILE A 615 18.49 -25.05 -29.38
C ILE A 615 18.50 -24.94 -27.85
N GLY A 616 17.60 -24.14 -27.29
CA GLY A 616 17.52 -23.92 -25.83
C GLY A 616 17.30 -25.21 -25.05
N VAL A 617 16.30 -26.01 -25.44
CA VAL A 617 15.98 -27.31 -24.83
C VAL A 617 17.14 -28.29 -25.00
N THR A 618 17.79 -28.34 -26.17
CA THR A 618 18.94 -29.23 -26.41
C THR A 618 20.11 -28.88 -25.49
N GLN A 619 20.43 -27.60 -25.31
CA GLN A 619 21.50 -27.18 -24.41
C GLN A 619 21.14 -27.41 -22.92
N LEU A 620 19.88 -27.20 -22.54
CA LEU A 620 19.38 -27.58 -21.22
C LEU A 620 19.60 -29.09 -20.96
N PHE A 621 19.16 -29.97 -21.86
CA PHE A 621 19.39 -31.41 -21.71
C PHE A 621 20.87 -31.80 -21.72
N ARG A 622 21.69 -31.17 -22.57
CA ARG A 622 23.13 -31.43 -22.71
C ARG A 622 23.93 -31.11 -21.44
N TYR A 623 23.67 -29.97 -20.81
CA TYR A 623 24.44 -29.50 -19.65
C TYR A 623 23.78 -29.78 -18.30
N TYR A 624 22.44 -29.72 -18.21
CA TYR A 624 21.73 -29.83 -16.93
C TYR A 624 21.25 -31.26 -16.58
N SER A 625 21.55 -32.26 -17.42
CA SER A 625 21.27 -33.68 -17.12
C SER A 625 22.33 -34.36 -16.25
N GLN A 626 23.45 -33.71 -15.96
CA GLN A 626 24.59 -34.27 -15.20
C GLN A 626 25.12 -33.25 -14.19
N ARG A 627 25.93 -33.69 -13.22
CA ARG A 627 26.65 -32.78 -12.32
C ARG A 627 27.75 -32.03 -13.08
N PRO A 628 27.91 -30.71 -12.88
CA PRO A 628 29.10 -29.98 -13.32
C PRO A 628 30.39 -30.63 -12.80
N ARG A 629 31.50 -30.39 -13.49
CA ARG A 629 32.83 -30.81 -13.03
C ARG A 629 33.30 -29.91 -11.87
N PRO A 630 34.18 -30.38 -10.98
CA PRO A 630 34.93 -29.49 -10.09
C PRO A 630 35.71 -28.43 -10.88
N ALA A 631 35.97 -27.28 -10.26
CA ALA A 631 36.71 -26.20 -10.91
C ALA A 631 38.20 -26.52 -11.06
N THR A 632 38.75 -26.14 -12.20
CA THR A 632 40.12 -26.40 -12.65
C THR A 632 41.12 -25.52 -11.90
N CYS A 633 40.77 -24.27 -11.61
CA CYS A 633 41.62 -23.34 -10.85
C CYS A 633 41.92 -23.84 -9.43
N LEU A 634 41.04 -24.66 -8.84
CA LEU A 634 41.22 -25.27 -7.52
C LEU A 634 42.16 -26.49 -7.53
N GLY A 635 42.57 -26.95 -8.72
CA GLY A 635 43.60 -27.97 -8.92
C GLY A 635 45.01 -27.39 -9.19
N ALA A 636 45.18 -26.07 -9.07
CA ALA A 636 46.49 -25.43 -9.20
C ALA A 636 47.45 -25.88 -8.08
N ALA A 637 48.73 -26.03 -8.41
CA ALA A 637 49.74 -26.49 -7.45
C ALA A 637 50.08 -25.45 -6.36
N ASN A 638 49.73 -24.18 -6.57
CA ASN A 638 49.88 -23.10 -5.60
C ASN A 638 48.57 -22.32 -5.46
N ASN A 639 48.18 -22.01 -4.22
CA ASN A 639 46.99 -21.21 -3.92
C ASN A 639 47.12 -19.74 -4.38
N ASP A 640 48.33 -19.25 -4.65
CA ASP A 640 48.52 -17.87 -5.12
C ASP A 640 48.16 -17.64 -6.59
N ASP A 641 48.15 -18.69 -7.41
CA ASP A 641 47.70 -18.63 -8.82
C ASP A 641 46.18 -18.39 -8.92
N VAL A 642 45.45 -18.60 -7.83
CA VAL A 642 43.99 -18.40 -7.73
C VAL A 642 43.67 -16.92 -7.50
N PRO A 643 42.88 -16.27 -8.37
CA PRO A 643 42.64 -14.83 -8.29
C PRO A 643 41.75 -14.44 -7.09
N HIS A 644 41.93 -13.23 -6.56
CA HIS A 644 41.06 -12.68 -5.53
C HIS A 644 39.65 -12.42 -6.06
N VAL A 645 38.63 -12.84 -5.31
CA VAL A 645 37.20 -12.64 -5.61
C VAL A 645 36.55 -11.83 -4.49
N THR A 646 35.91 -10.72 -4.84
CA THR A 646 35.06 -9.93 -3.95
C THR A 646 33.60 -10.18 -4.31
N ILE A 647 32.89 -10.96 -3.47
CA ILE A 647 31.44 -11.14 -3.57
C ILE A 647 30.75 -9.94 -2.93
N ILE A 648 29.92 -9.23 -3.70
CA ILE A 648 29.17 -8.06 -3.27
C ILE A 648 27.68 -8.38 -3.31
N ARG A 649 27.02 -8.28 -2.15
CA ARG A 649 25.63 -8.67 -1.94
C ARG A 649 24.78 -7.49 -1.43
N PRO A 650 23.96 -6.84 -2.28
CA PRO A 650 23.05 -5.77 -1.87
C PRO A 650 21.80 -6.33 -1.17
N VAL A 651 21.74 -6.18 0.14
CA VAL A 651 20.64 -6.58 1.03
C VAL A 651 19.66 -5.42 1.23
N LYS A 652 18.37 -5.72 1.34
CA LYS A 652 17.32 -4.79 1.81
C LYS A 652 16.14 -5.57 2.39
N GLY A 653 15.84 -5.38 3.67
CA GLY A 653 14.73 -6.04 4.35
C GLY A 653 14.90 -7.55 4.52
N LEU A 654 13.88 -8.22 5.07
CA LEU A 654 13.85 -9.67 5.15
C LEU A 654 13.33 -10.28 3.84
N GLU A 655 14.07 -11.26 3.34
CA GLU A 655 13.76 -12.04 2.13
C GLU A 655 13.59 -13.53 2.50
N PRO A 656 12.89 -14.33 1.70
CA PRO A 656 12.65 -15.75 2.00
C PRO A 656 13.98 -16.54 2.05
N ARG A 657 14.21 -17.27 3.15
CA ARG A 657 15.44 -18.07 3.38
C ARG A 657 16.74 -17.24 3.21
N LEU A 658 16.71 -15.97 3.66
CA LEU A 658 17.83 -15.01 3.51
C LEU A 658 19.13 -15.53 4.14
N TYR A 659 19.07 -16.15 5.33
CA TYR A 659 20.26 -16.72 5.99
C TYR A 659 20.93 -17.77 5.11
N GLU A 660 20.16 -18.73 4.58
CA GLU A 660 20.66 -19.78 3.68
C GLU A 660 21.23 -19.21 2.38
N CYS A 661 20.55 -18.22 1.79
CA CYS A 661 20.99 -17.56 0.56
C CYS A 661 22.32 -16.85 0.75
N LEU A 662 22.51 -16.09 1.84
CA LEU A 662 23.75 -15.38 2.13
C LEU A 662 24.88 -16.35 2.51
N ALA A 663 24.61 -17.34 3.37
CA ALA A 663 25.55 -18.38 3.79
C ALA A 663 26.11 -19.20 2.61
N ALA A 664 25.37 -19.32 1.51
CA ALA A 664 25.87 -19.96 0.29
C ALA A 664 27.14 -19.31 -0.28
N SER A 665 27.38 -18.02 -0.01
CA SER A 665 28.61 -17.29 -0.40
C SER A 665 29.80 -17.65 0.49
N LEU A 666 29.54 -17.91 1.77
CA LEU A 666 30.53 -18.26 2.79
C LEU A 666 30.95 -19.74 2.65
N ARG A 667 30.01 -20.59 2.19
CA ARG A 667 30.20 -22.01 1.90
C ARG A 667 30.74 -22.30 0.49
N GLN A 668 31.26 -21.31 -0.25
CA GLN A 668 31.88 -21.55 -1.55
C GLN A 668 33.20 -22.31 -1.40
N THR A 669 33.44 -23.28 -2.29
CA THR A 669 34.70 -24.02 -2.36
C THR A 669 35.74 -23.17 -3.08
N TYR A 670 36.41 -22.30 -2.31
CA TYR A 670 37.43 -21.36 -2.78
C TYR A 670 38.41 -21.04 -1.63
N PRO A 671 39.69 -20.68 -1.89
CA PRO A 671 40.61 -20.32 -0.82
C PRO A 671 40.13 -19.11 -0.01
N ALA A 672 40.02 -19.27 1.32
CA ALA A 672 39.44 -18.25 2.21
C ALA A 672 40.23 -16.93 2.20
N ASN A 673 41.55 -16.98 2.01
CA ASN A 673 42.41 -15.80 1.85
C ASN A 673 42.24 -15.09 0.48
N LYS A 674 41.64 -15.75 -0.51
CA LYS A 674 41.31 -15.18 -1.83
C LYS A 674 39.85 -14.72 -1.91
N LEU A 675 38.97 -15.14 -0.99
CA LEU A 675 37.53 -14.86 -1.02
C LEU A 675 37.11 -13.79 0.01
N GLN A 676 36.69 -12.62 -0.48
CA GLN A 676 36.09 -11.56 0.35
C GLN A 676 34.58 -11.51 0.14
N ASN A 677 33.80 -11.44 1.22
CA ASN A 677 32.35 -11.25 1.18
C ASN A 677 31.98 -9.87 1.74
N VAL A 678 31.14 -9.11 1.03
CA VAL A 678 30.64 -7.80 1.49
C VAL A 678 29.10 -7.77 1.42
N PHE A 679 28.47 -7.72 2.59
CA PHE A 679 27.03 -7.55 2.74
C PHE A 679 26.70 -6.06 2.86
N CYS A 680 25.87 -5.56 1.95
CA CYS A 680 25.61 -4.12 1.81
C CYS A 680 24.16 -3.83 2.23
N VAL A 681 23.93 -2.90 3.14
CA VAL A 681 22.59 -2.43 3.56
C VAL A 681 22.48 -0.93 3.37
N SER A 682 21.27 -0.41 3.13
CA SER A 682 21.10 1.06 3.01
C SER A 682 21.20 1.77 4.37
N SER A 683 20.71 1.16 5.46
CA SER A 683 20.63 1.83 6.76
C SER A 683 20.97 0.88 7.91
N ALA A 684 21.51 1.44 8.99
CA ALA A 684 21.73 0.76 10.28
C ALA A 684 20.42 0.29 10.96
N LYS A 685 19.26 0.64 10.39
CA LYS A 685 17.91 0.21 10.82
C LYS A 685 17.28 -0.87 9.93
N ASP A 686 18.00 -1.42 8.95
CA ASP A 686 17.46 -2.48 8.09
C ASP A 686 17.28 -3.79 8.89
N PRO A 687 16.09 -4.43 8.88
CA PRO A 687 15.81 -5.62 9.69
C PRO A 687 16.61 -6.87 9.28
N ALA A 688 17.39 -6.84 8.19
CA ALA A 688 18.34 -7.89 7.87
C ALA A 688 19.59 -7.89 8.78
N LEU A 689 19.94 -6.78 9.44
CA LEU A 689 21.20 -6.65 10.19
C LEU A 689 21.43 -7.71 11.28
N PRO A 690 20.43 -8.13 12.10
CA PRO A 690 20.59 -9.24 13.04
C PRO A 690 21.01 -10.56 12.35
N ILE A 691 20.49 -10.84 11.15
CA ILE A 691 20.87 -12.01 10.36
C ILE A 691 22.31 -11.87 9.82
N LEU A 692 22.74 -10.66 9.45
CA LEU A 692 24.13 -10.40 9.06
C LEU A 692 25.09 -10.60 10.25
N HIS A 693 24.80 -10.03 11.41
CA HIS A 693 25.61 -10.23 12.62
C HIS A 693 25.66 -11.70 13.06
N ARG A 694 24.54 -12.42 12.92
CA ARG A 694 24.51 -13.87 13.10
C ARG A 694 25.45 -14.59 12.14
N LEU A 695 25.45 -14.25 10.84
CA LEU A 695 26.37 -14.86 9.87
C LEU A 695 27.85 -14.57 10.20
N LEU A 696 28.19 -13.39 10.72
CA LEU A 696 29.56 -13.08 11.17
C LEU A 696 29.98 -13.96 12.38
N ARG A 697 29.06 -14.24 13.30
CA ARG A 697 29.31 -15.11 14.46
C ARG A 697 29.36 -16.59 14.07
N ASP A 698 28.48 -17.02 13.18
CA ASP A 698 28.31 -18.41 12.77
C ASP A 698 29.39 -18.85 11.74
N PHE A 699 30.16 -17.90 11.17
CA PHE A 699 31.28 -18.14 10.22
C PHE A 699 32.52 -17.25 10.52
N PRO A 700 33.20 -17.40 11.68
CA PRO A 700 34.28 -16.50 12.12
C PRO A 700 35.54 -16.56 11.24
N ASP A 701 35.81 -17.70 10.60
CA ASP A 701 37.00 -17.90 9.73
C ASP A 701 36.84 -17.28 8.33
N CYS A 702 35.66 -16.74 8.01
CA CYS A 702 35.37 -16.14 6.71
C CYS A 702 35.64 -14.63 6.72
N HIS A 703 36.32 -14.11 5.69
CA HIS A 703 36.57 -12.67 5.54
C HIS A 703 35.31 -11.92 5.08
N VAL A 704 34.39 -11.68 6.02
CA VAL A 704 33.10 -11.00 5.84
C VAL A 704 33.17 -9.55 6.30
N ARG A 705 32.51 -8.64 5.57
CA ARG A 705 32.39 -7.23 5.90
C ARG A 705 30.96 -6.75 5.68
N ILE A 706 30.50 -5.80 6.51
CA ILE A 706 29.22 -5.10 6.32
C ILE A 706 29.51 -3.65 5.86
N THR A 707 28.71 -3.12 4.94
CA THR A 707 28.71 -1.69 4.57
C THR A 707 27.31 -1.11 4.68
N VAL A 708 27.21 0.11 5.23
CA VAL A 708 25.95 0.87 5.35
C VAL A 708 26.02 2.10 4.43
N GLU A 709 24.97 2.36 3.63
CA GLU A 709 24.89 3.54 2.73
C GLU A 709 24.81 4.84 3.52
N ASP A 710 24.00 4.91 4.58
CA ASP A 710 23.92 6.06 5.50
C ASP A 710 25.28 6.45 6.12
N GLU A 711 26.25 5.54 6.16
CA GLU A 711 27.59 5.71 6.73
C GLU A 711 28.69 5.91 5.66
N ASP A 712 28.35 6.04 4.39
CA ASP A 712 29.34 6.23 3.31
C ASP A 712 29.88 7.68 3.30
N PRO A 713 31.18 7.91 3.58
CA PRO A 713 31.74 9.25 3.64
C PRO A 713 31.60 10.05 2.33
N VAL A 714 31.52 9.37 1.19
CA VAL A 714 31.32 10.03 -0.11
C VAL A 714 29.91 10.60 -0.20
N LEU A 715 28.89 9.82 0.18
CA LEU A 715 27.48 10.24 0.15
C LEU A 715 27.11 11.21 1.28
N GLN A 716 27.88 11.22 2.38
CA GLN A 716 27.78 12.24 3.43
C GLN A 716 28.38 13.58 3.01
N ALA A 717 29.45 13.57 2.21
CA ALA A 717 30.06 14.79 1.66
C ALA A 717 29.26 15.37 0.47
N ASP A 718 28.80 14.51 -0.43
CA ASP A 718 27.95 14.86 -1.58
C ASP A 718 26.90 13.77 -1.84
N LYS A 719 25.63 14.13 -1.64
CA LYS A 719 24.49 13.21 -1.83
C LYS A 719 24.20 12.88 -3.29
N ASP A 720 24.57 13.78 -4.20
CA ASP A 720 24.29 13.73 -5.64
C ASP A 720 25.43 13.08 -6.43
N ALA A 721 26.54 12.73 -5.76
CA ALA A 721 27.68 11.97 -6.30
C ALA A 721 27.29 10.62 -6.92
N LEU A 722 26.14 10.05 -6.53
CA LEU A 722 25.51 8.88 -7.15
C LEU A 722 24.06 9.17 -7.54
N GLY A 723 23.69 8.73 -8.74
CA GLY A 723 22.31 8.72 -9.22
C GLY A 723 21.34 7.89 -8.36
N PRO A 724 20.04 7.98 -8.62
CA PRO A 724 18.99 7.52 -7.72
C PRO A 724 18.81 5.99 -7.62
N ASN A 725 19.62 5.15 -8.27
CA ASN A 725 19.48 3.68 -8.22
C ASN A 725 19.74 3.09 -6.80
N PRO A 726 18.73 2.58 -6.08
CA PRO A 726 18.86 2.03 -4.72
C PRO A 726 19.53 0.64 -4.63
N LYS A 727 20.01 0.05 -5.72
CA LYS A 727 20.91 -1.13 -5.72
C LYS A 727 22.35 -0.70 -5.89
N ILE A 728 22.65 0.17 -6.87
CA ILE A 728 24.00 0.74 -7.08
C ILE A 728 24.46 1.54 -5.87
N ARG A 729 23.65 2.48 -5.34
CA ARG A 729 24.04 3.30 -4.18
C ARG A 729 24.48 2.47 -2.97
N ASN A 730 23.64 1.52 -2.57
CA ASN A 730 23.88 0.57 -1.49
C ASN A 730 25.20 -0.22 -1.67
N MET A 731 25.51 -0.71 -2.88
CA MET A 731 26.72 -1.51 -3.15
C MET A 731 27.94 -0.72 -3.64
N SER A 732 27.82 0.60 -3.84
CA SER A 732 28.86 1.48 -4.38
C SER A 732 30.09 1.52 -3.49
N ARG A 733 29.92 1.77 -2.19
CA ARG A 733 30.99 1.75 -1.18
C ARG A 733 31.77 0.42 -1.19
N ALA A 734 31.05 -0.70 -1.22
CA ALA A 734 31.64 -2.03 -1.28
C ALA A 734 32.49 -2.26 -2.55
N TYR A 735 32.07 -1.69 -3.69
CA TYR A 735 32.82 -1.75 -4.95
C TYR A 735 34.06 -0.84 -4.94
N ARG A 736 33.95 0.38 -4.38
CA ARG A 736 35.10 1.30 -4.26
C ARG A 736 36.17 0.77 -3.32
N GLU A 737 35.77 0.19 -2.19
CA GLU A 737 36.64 -0.40 -1.16
C GLU A 737 37.07 -1.86 -1.45
N ALA A 738 36.66 -2.45 -2.58
CA ALA A 738 37.22 -3.72 -3.04
C ALA A 738 38.73 -3.58 -3.36
N ARG A 739 39.43 -4.69 -3.58
CA ARG A 739 40.77 -4.62 -4.20
C ARG A 739 40.65 -4.15 -5.65
N GLU A 740 41.72 -3.58 -6.21
CA GLU A 740 41.70 -3.13 -7.61
C GLU A 740 41.86 -4.31 -8.58
N ASP A 741 42.67 -5.29 -8.20
CA ASP A 741 42.99 -6.51 -8.95
C ASP A 741 41.92 -7.62 -8.88
N SER A 742 40.90 -7.47 -8.02
CA SER A 742 39.93 -8.54 -7.81
C SER A 742 38.88 -8.68 -8.92
N ILE A 743 38.40 -9.91 -9.04
CA ILE A 743 37.16 -10.25 -9.71
C ILE A 743 36.01 -9.83 -8.79
N VAL A 744 35.04 -9.08 -9.30
CA VAL A 744 33.82 -8.73 -8.57
C VAL A 744 32.71 -9.68 -9.00
N TRP A 745 32.00 -10.25 -8.02
CA TRP A 745 30.79 -11.04 -8.23
C TRP A 745 29.62 -10.35 -7.53
N ILE A 746 28.73 -9.72 -8.31
CA ILE A 746 27.49 -9.15 -7.80
C ILE A 746 26.44 -10.26 -7.74
N LEU A 747 25.86 -10.46 -6.56
CA LEU A 747 24.95 -11.58 -6.28
C LEU A 747 23.81 -11.07 -5.38
N ASP A 748 22.57 -11.14 -5.86
CA ASP A 748 21.39 -10.65 -5.10
C ASP A 748 21.27 -11.37 -3.73
N CYS A 749 20.76 -10.68 -2.71
CA CYS A 749 20.68 -11.21 -1.35
C CYS A 749 19.80 -12.47 -1.21
N ASN A 750 18.71 -12.55 -1.99
CA ASN A 750 17.78 -13.69 -2.02
C ASN A 750 18.15 -14.77 -3.06
N VAL A 751 19.45 -14.93 -3.35
CA VAL A 751 19.95 -15.95 -4.28
C VAL A 751 20.81 -16.99 -3.56
N TRP A 752 20.48 -18.26 -3.74
CA TRP A 752 21.28 -19.41 -3.35
C TRP A 752 22.05 -19.98 -4.55
N VAL A 753 23.28 -20.44 -4.31
CA VAL A 753 24.19 -21.03 -5.30
C VAL A 753 24.91 -22.23 -4.70
N GLY A 754 25.22 -23.25 -5.51
CA GLY A 754 26.00 -24.41 -5.07
C GLY A 754 27.45 -24.05 -4.72
N LYS A 755 28.10 -24.82 -3.85
CA LYS A 755 29.45 -24.54 -3.34
C LYS A 755 30.55 -24.46 -4.40
N GLY A 756 30.50 -25.27 -5.45
CA GLY A 756 31.49 -25.26 -6.54
C GLY A 756 31.33 -24.13 -7.56
N VAL A 757 30.29 -23.27 -7.43
CA VAL A 757 29.96 -22.24 -8.42
C VAL A 757 31.05 -21.19 -8.57
N CYS A 758 31.63 -20.67 -7.48
CA CYS A 758 32.62 -19.60 -7.52
C CYS A 758 33.82 -19.98 -8.39
N GLY A 759 34.43 -21.15 -8.10
CA GLY A 759 35.54 -21.68 -8.89
C GLY A 759 35.18 -21.89 -10.37
N ARG A 760 33.99 -22.42 -10.68
CA ARG A 760 33.54 -22.62 -12.07
C ARG A 760 33.27 -21.31 -12.83
N MET A 761 32.79 -20.28 -12.15
CA MET A 761 32.65 -18.94 -12.75
C MET A 761 34.02 -18.28 -12.97
N VAL A 762 34.98 -18.48 -12.06
CA VAL A 762 36.38 -18.04 -12.23
C VAL A 762 37.07 -18.79 -13.37
N ASP A 763 36.88 -20.11 -13.49
CA ASP A 763 37.35 -20.93 -14.62
C ASP A 763 36.90 -20.33 -15.95
N LEU A 764 35.58 -20.11 -16.08
CA LEU A 764 34.98 -19.58 -17.30
C LEU A 764 35.40 -18.14 -17.59
N LEU A 765 35.53 -17.29 -16.56
CA LEU A 765 35.97 -15.91 -16.74
C LEU A 765 37.45 -15.84 -17.17
N CYS A 766 38.31 -16.66 -16.58
CA CYS A 766 39.78 -16.57 -16.70
C CYS A 766 40.43 -17.57 -17.67
N GLY A 767 39.67 -18.52 -18.22
CA GLY A 767 40.19 -19.53 -19.16
C GLY A 767 40.96 -20.67 -18.48
N TYR A 768 40.63 -21.01 -17.23
CA TYR A 768 41.19 -22.23 -16.63
C TYR A 768 40.48 -23.44 -17.23
N GLY A 769 41.25 -24.38 -17.79
CA GLY A 769 40.73 -25.56 -18.49
C GLY A 769 40.12 -25.30 -19.89
N ALA A 770 40.05 -24.04 -20.35
CA ALA A 770 39.52 -23.67 -21.66
C ALA A 770 40.28 -22.46 -22.25
N SER A 771 40.68 -22.53 -23.52
CA SER A 771 41.61 -21.56 -24.14
C SER A 771 41.05 -20.15 -24.41
N VAL A 772 39.88 -19.78 -23.87
CA VAL A 772 39.22 -18.50 -24.12
C VAL A 772 38.85 -17.84 -22.80
N LYS A 773 39.42 -16.66 -22.55
CA LYS A 773 39.08 -15.78 -21.42
C LYS A 773 37.88 -14.92 -21.79
N TYR A 774 37.02 -14.60 -20.83
CA TYR A 774 35.84 -13.77 -21.05
C TYR A 774 35.88 -12.50 -20.19
N LYS A 775 35.26 -11.40 -20.66
CA LYS A 775 35.17 -10.14 -19.89
C LYS A 775 34.11 -10.21 -18.77
N PHE A 776 33.04 -10.96 -19.01
CA PHE A 776 31.83 -11.02 -18.18
C PHE A 776 31.23 -12.43 -18.21
N VAL A 777 30.81 -12.96 -17.06
CA VAL A 777 30.10 -14.26 -16.98
C VAL A 777 28.90 -14.23 -16.02
N HIS A 778 27.92 -15.09 -16.28
CA HIS A 778 26.71 -15.24 -15.45
C HIS A 778 26.15 -16.67 -15.53
N GLN A 779 25.02 -16.93 -14.86
CA GLN A 779 24.38 -18.25 -14.74
C GLN A 779 22.94 -18.25 -15.30
N THR A 780 22.30 -19.42 -15.36
CA THR A 780 20.84 -19.56 -15.57
C THR A 780 20.09 -19.27 -14.26
N PRO A 781 19.16 -18.31 -14.21
CA PRO A 781 18.33 -18.07 -13.03
C PRO A 781 17.13 -19.01 -13.00
N LEU A 782 16.79 -19.50 -11.80
CA LEU A 782 15.59 -20.28 -11.53
C LEU A 782 14.93 -19.79 -10.25
N THR A 783 13.62 -19.56 -10.26
CA THR A 783 12.85 -19.26 -9.03
C THR A 783 12.21 -20.53 -8.50
N ILE A 784 12.12 -20.65 -7.18
CA ILE A 784 11.41 -21.74 -6.48
C ILE A 784 10.40 -21.09 -5.53
N ASP A 785 9.12 -21.44 -5.66
CA ASP A 785 8.08 -20.96 -4.75
C ASP A 785 7.93 -21.86 -3.51
N LEU A 786 8.01 -21.24 -2.33
CA LEU A 786 7.99 -21.87 -1.02
C LEU A 786 6.61 -21.89 -0.34
N ASP A 787 5.51 -21.53 -1.01
CA ASP A 787 4.18 -21.36 -0.37
C ASP A 787 3.56 -22.60 0.30
N SER A 788 4.26 -23.74 0.28
CA SER A 788 4.02 -24.96 1.08
C SER A 788 4.84 -25.05 2.39
N GLN A 789 5.54 -23.99 2.79
CA GLN A 789 6.31 -23.91 4.03
C GLN A 789 5.75 -22.80 4.92
N SER A 790 5.25 -23.18 6.10
CA SER A 790 4.85 -22.24 7.15
C SER A 790 5.88 -22.25 8.26
N LEU A 791 6.76 -21.23 8.29
CA LEU A 791 7.61 -20.97 9.46
C LEU A 791 6.71 -20.86 10.71
N SER A 792 7.09 -21.57 11.77
CA SER A 792 6.41 -21.49 13.07
C SER A 792 6.66 -20.14 13.77
N ALA A 793 6.01 -19.92 14.91
CA ALA A 793 6.29 -18.74 15.73
C ALA A 793 7.65 -18.88 16.45
N GLU A 794 7.91 -20.04 17.04
CA GLU A 794 9.13 -20.36 17.80
C GLU A 794 10.40 -20.23 16.92
N GLU A 795 10.33 -20.63 15.65
CA GLU A 795 11.45 -20.43 14.71
C GLU A 795 11.71 -18.95 14.38
N ARG A 796 10.66 -18.12 14.27
CA ARG A 796 10.84 -16.67 14.06
C ARG A 796 11.50 -16.02 15.28
N GLU A 797 11.11 -16.44 16.47
CA GLU A 797 11.68 -15.97 17.74
C GLU A 797 13.17 -16.34 17.86
N LEU A 798 13.53 -17.60 17.59
CA LEU A 798 14.92 -18.08 17.55
C LEU A 798 15.77 -17.52 16.40
N LEU A 799 15.16 -17.05 15.30
CA LEU A 799 15.87 -16.39 14.20
C LEU A 799 16.24 -14.93 14.51
N LEU A 800 15.48 -14.25 15.38
CA LEU A 800 15.68 -12.83 15.71
C LEU A 800 16.74 -12.59 16.82
N GLY A 801 16.99 -13.59 17.66
CA GLY A 801 18.05 -13.57 18.66
C GLY A 801 17.60 -13.16 20.06
N ASP A 802 18.28 -13.71 21.07
CA ASP A 802 17.86 -13.73 22.47
C ASP A 802 18.19 -12.42 23.23
N THR A 803 17.69 -11.30 22.71
CA THR A 803 17.89 -9.95 23.28
C THR A 803 16.59 -9.37 23.83
N ASN A 804 16.31 -9.73 25.09
CA ASN A 804 15.29 -9.17 25.99
C ASN A 804 13.82 -9.24 25.53
N LEU A 805 13.08 -10.18 26.14
CA LEU A 805 11.64 -10.35 26.00
C LEU A 805 10.88 -9.08 26.43
N GLN A 806 10.07 -8.52 25.51
CA GLN A 806 8.69 -8.01 25.72
C GLN A 806 8.12 -7.28 24.49
N ALA A 807 8.95 -6.89 23.53
CA ALA A 807 8.55 -6.00 22.42
C ALA A 807 8.23 -6.67 21.07
N ALA A 808 8.26 -8.01 20.96
CA ALA A 808 8.38 -8.72 19.67
C ALA A 808 7.19 -9.61 19.22
N THR A 809 6.08 -9.64 19.99
CA THR A 809 5.05 -10.70 19.86
C THR A 809 3.86 -10.42 18.93
N LEU A 810 3.84 -9.31 18.17
CA LEU A 810 2.68 -8.96 17.30
C LEU A 810 2.94 -8.61 15.82
N ASP A 811 4.09 -8.04 15.43
CA ASP A 811 4.30 -7.52 14.04
C ASP A 811 5.29 -8.34 13.16
N SER A 812 5.87 -9.43 13.67
CA SER A 812 6.97 -10.16 12.98
C SER A 812 6.53 -11.06 11.80
N ALA A 813 5.23 -11.15 11.50
CA ALA A 813 4.72 -11.84 10.32
C ALA A 813 4.89 -11.02 9.02
N ASP A 814 4.86 -9.70 9.12
CA ASP A 814 4.77 -8.79 7.96
C ASP A 814 6.14 -8.52 7.31
N ILE A 815 7.24 -8.68 8.05
CA ILE A 815 8.57 -8.23 7.62
C ILE A 815 9.14 -9.08 6.48
N SER A 816 8.76 -10.38 6.39
CA SER A 816 9.10 -11.26 5.26
C SER A 816 8.23 -11.05 4.00
N ALA A 817 7.27 -10.13 4.00
CA ALA A 817 6.36 -9.87 2.88
C ALA A 817 6.88 -8.80 1.89
N SER A 818 8.20 -8.69 1.72
CA SER A 818 8.92 -7.61 1.00
C SER A 818 8.72 -7.56 -0.54
N THR A 819 7.60 -8.09 -1.05
CA THR A 819 7.17 -7.91 -2.45
C THR A 819 5.73 -7.39 -2.62
N SER A 820 4.95 -7.17 -1.56
CA SER A 820 3.62 -6.54 -1.66
C SER A 820 3.28 -5.67 -0.45
N SER A 821 2.81 -4.45 -0.69
CA SER A 821 2.51 -3.41 0.31
C SER A 821 1.19 -3.60 1.09
N ASP A 822 0.62 -4.80 1.10
CA ASP A 822 -0.66 -5.13 1.77
C ASP A 822 -0.54 -6.39 2.66
N PRO A 823 -0.25 -6.23 3.97
CA PRO A 823 -0.23 -7.37 4.90
C PRO A 823 -1.62 -7.90 5.28
N ARG A 824 -2.71 -7.27 4.84
CA ARG A 824 -3.97 -7.24 5.62
C ARG A 824 -5.06 -8.19 5.14
N ASN A 825 -4.65 -9.23 4.44
CA ASN A 825 -5.49 -9.90 3.46
C ASN A 825 -5.87 -11.37 3.83
N HIS A 826 -5.52 -11.84 5.04
CA HIS A 826 -5.88 -13.18 5.53
C HIS A 826 -7.38 -13.35 5.81
N SER A 827 -8.11 -13.77 4.77
CA SER A 827 -9.53 -14.16 4.85
C SER A 827 -9.76 -15.55 4.21
N ARG A 828 -10.82 -16.24 4.64
CA ARG A 828 -10.96 -17.71 4.49
C ARG A 828 -11.19 -18.23 3.06
N GLY A 829 -11.46 -17.38 2.07
CA GLY A 829 -11.71 -17.81 0.68
C GLY A 829 -10.52 -18.53 0.05
N ALA A 830 -10.75 -19.63 -0.66
CA ALA A 830 -9.69 -20.36 -1.38
C ALA A 830 -9.15 -19.55 -2.58
N PHE A 831 -10.05 -18.93 -3.35
CA PHE A 831 -9.70 -18.12 -4.52
C PHE A 831 -8.90 -16.85 -4.16
N ARG A 832 -9.28 -16.15 -3.08
CA ARG A 832 -8.56 -14.95 -2.61
C ARG A 832 -7.15 -15.30 -2.11
N ARG A 833 -6.99 -16.44 -1.41
CA ARG A 833 -5.67 -17.00 -1.06
C ARG A 833 -4.84 -17.37 -2.30
N LEU A 834 -5.45 -17.92 -3.34
CA LEU A 834 -4.76 -18.20 -4.61
C LEU A 834 -4.28 -16.92 -5.31
N LEU A 835 -5.05 -15.83 -5.27
CA LEU A 835 -4.61 -14.52 -5.80
C LEU A 835 -3.46 -13.90 -5.00
N GLN A 836 -3.42 -14.12 -3.68
CA GLN A 836 -2.38 -13.60 -2.77
C GLN A 836 -1.06 -14.38 -2.81
N ARG A 837 -1.09 -15.64 -3.25
CA ARG A 837 0.06 -16.57 -3.23
C ARG A 837 0.44 -17.10 -4.62
N GLY A 838 -0.42 -16.89 -5.61
CA GLY A 838 -0.18 -17.36 -6.98
C GLY A 838 0.96 -16.66 -7.72
N GLY A 839 1.49 -15.54 -7.20
CA GLY A 839 2.58 -14.80 -7.84
C GLY A 839 3.85 -15.62 -7.95
N GLY A 840 4.30 -16.23 -6.85
CA GLY A 840 5.52 -17.04 -6.83
C GLY A 840 5.46 -18.23 -7.80
N ARG A 841 4.27 -18.79 -7.97
CA ARG A 841 3.98 -19.88 -8.91
C ARG A 841 4.04 -19.43 -10.37
N LEU A 842 3.67 -18.18 -10.66
CA LEU A 842 3.80 -17.58 -11.99
C LEU A 842 5.25 -17.19 -12.31
N ASP A 843 6.02 -16.70 -11.32
CA ASP A 843 7.47 -16.47 -11.46
C ASP A 843 8.23 -17.78 -11.70
N GLU A 844 7.97 -18.81 -10.89
CA GLU A 844 8.52 -20.16 -11.05
C GLU A 844 8.12 -20.75 -12.41
N ALA A 845 6.85 -20.68 -12.81
CA ALA A 845 6.39 -21.15 -14.11
C ALA A 845 7.09 -20.39 -15.27
N PHE A 846 7.23 -19.07 -15.20
CA PHE A 846 7.94 -18.30 -16.23
C PHE A 846 9.42 -18.69 -16.31
N LEU A 847 10.12 -18.72 -15.18
CA LEU A 847 11.57 -18.98 -15.14
C LEU A 847 11.92 -20.43 -15.50
N SER A 848 11.06 -21.39 -15.17
CA SER A 848 11.23 -22.82 -15.51
C SER A 848 10.75 -23.23 -16.91
N SER A 849 9.98 -22.39 -17.63
CA SER A 849 9.47 -22.68 -18.98
C SER A 849 10.03 -21.74 -20.05
N ALA A 850 9.28 -20.69 -20.42
CA ALA A 850 9.64 -19.75 -21.48
C ALA A 850 11.03 -19.15 -21.30
N HIS A 851 11.38 -18.71 -20.09
CA HIS A 851 12.68 -18.09 -19.85
C HIS A 851 13.84 -19.04 -20.12
N ALA A 852 13.90 -20.19 -19.44
CA ALA A 852 15.09 -21.05 -19.45
C ALA A 852 15.48 -21.49 -20.87
N LYS A 853 14.52 -21.82 -21.76
CA LYS A 853 14.81 -22.17 -23.15
C LYS A 853 15.33 -21.00 -23.97
N PHE A 854 14.63 -19.86 -23.98
CA PHE A 854 15.07 -18.69 -24.75
C PHE A 854 16.39 -18.12 -24.23
N TYR A 855 16.58 -18.07 -22.91
CA TYR A 855 17.79 -17.58 -22.26
C TYR A 855 19.02 -18.48 -22.54
N ASN A 856 18.86 -19.81 -22.53
CA ASN A 856 19.94 -20.73 -22.92
C ASN A 856 20.21 -20.65 -24.44
N ALA A 857 19.18 -20.52 -25.27
CA ALA A 857 19.34 -20.39 -26.72
C ALA A 857 20.08 -19.11 -27.12
N ILE A 858 19.65 -17.94 -26.61
CA ILE A 858 20.25 -16.64 -26.95
C ILE A 858 21.72 -16.58 -26.48
N ASN A 859 22.03 -17.10 -25.30
CA ASN A 859 23.41 -17.15 -24.80
C ASN A 859 24.26 -18.26 -25.44
N THR A 860 23.66 -19.23 -26.14
CA THR A 860 24.37 -20.19 -27.00
C THR A 860 24.76 -19.56 -28.35
N VAL A 861 23.87 -18.79 -28.97
CA VAL A 861 24.14 -18.11 -30.26
C VAL A 861 24.93 -16.80 -30.05
N ALA A 862 24.91 -16.25 -28.83
CA ALA A 862 25.70 -15.10 -28.39
C ALA A 862 25.56 -13.83 -29.27
N VAL A 863 24.36 -13.58 -29.80
CA VAL A 863 24.06 -12.41 -30.65
C VAL A 863 24.09 -11.10 -29.84
N ALA A 864 23.69 -11.17 -28.56
CA ALA A 864 23.62 -10.04 -27.63
C ALA A 864 23.87 -10.53 -26.19
N PRO A 865 24.31 -9.65 -25.25
CA PRO A 865 24.49 -10.00 -23.84
C PRO A 865 23.13 -10.19 -23.15
N CYS A 866 22.64 -11.42 -23.08
CA CYS A 866 21.33 -11.75 -22.52
C CYS A 866 21.48 -12.14 -21.04
N VAL A 867 21.47 -11.12 -20.18
CA VAL A 867 21.81 -11.21 -18.75
C VAL A 867 20.60 -10.90 -17.87
N MET A 868 20.31 -11.75 -16.88
CA MET A 868 19.47 -11.40 -15.73
C MET A 868 20.36 -11.00 -14.53
N GLY A 869 20.06 -9.84 -13.93
CA GLY A 869 20.85 -9.18 -12.90
C GLY A 869 20.88 -9.80 -11.49
N LYS A 870 20.94 -11.13 -11.40
CA LYS A 870 20.91 -11.91 -10.14
C LYS A 870 22.27 -12.40 -9.68
N SER A 871 23.13 -12.77 -10.63
CA SER A 871 24.47 -13.35 -10.41
C SER A 871 25.33 -12.99 -11.61
N THR A 872 26.25 -12.03 -11.45
CA THR A 872 27.09 -11.50 -12.53
C THR A 872 28.52 -11.30 -12.05
N MET A 873 29.50 -11.77 -12.83
CA MET A 873 30.92 -11.76 -12.43
C MET A 873 31.80 -11.19 -13.55
N PHE A 874 32.69 -10.26 -13.17
CA PHE A 874 33.57 -9.53 -14.10
C PHE A 874 34.80 -8.99 -13.36
N ARG A 875 35.83 -8.55 -14.09
CA ARG A 875 37.04 -7.95 -13.48
C ARG A 875 36.84 -6.46 -13.21
N ARG A 876 37.21 -6.00 -12.02
CA ARG A 876 37.02 -4.59 -11.61
C ARG A 876 37.72 -3.61 -12.56
N ARG A 877 39.01 -3.81 -12.83
CA ARG A 877 39.80 -2.98 -13.79
C ARG A 877 39.15 -2.85 -15.16
N GLN A 878 38.54 -3.93 -15.66
CA GLN A 878 37.94 -3.95 -17.00
C GLN A 878 36.63 -3.14 -17.08
N LEU A 879 35.85 -3.10 -16.00
CA LEU A 879 34.68 -2.23 -15.92
C LEU A 879 35.08 -0.76 -15.71
N ASN A 880 36.05 -0.50 -14.83
CA ASN A 880 36.60 0.85 -14.61
C ASN A 880 37.13 1.46 -15.92
N TYR A 881 37.88 0.68 -16.73
CA TYR A 881 38.37 1.14 -18.03
C TYR A 881 37.23 1.62 -18.95
N VAL A 882 36.23 0.78 -19.19
CA VAL A 882 35.14 1.10 -20.13
C VAL A 882 34.12 2.13 -19.61
N THR A 883 34.29 2.60 -18.37
CA THR A 883 33.47 3.66 -17.74
C THR A 883 34.29 4.92 -17.40
N THR A 884 35.59 4.92 -17.69
CA THR A 884 36.43 6.11 -17.60
C THR A 884 35.99 7.15 -18.63
N GLY A 885 36.01 8.43 -18.26
CA GLY A 885 35.68 9.56 -19.15
C GLY A 885 34.30 10.21 -18.95
N ASN A 886 33.54 9.83 -17.92
CA ASN A 886 32.37 10.58 -17.48
C ASN A 886 32.79 11.65 -16.44
N PRO A 887 32.47 12.94 -16.61
CA PRO A 887 32.71 13.96 -15.58
C PRO A 887 31.74 13.87 -14.38
N ASP A 888 30.52 13.34 -14.59
CA ASP A 888 29.42 13.43 -13.61
C ASP A 888 29.41 12.27 -12.58
N ARG A 889 30.14 11.18 -12.85
CA ARG A 889 30.09 9.91 -12.11
C ARG A 889 31.44 9.22 -12.05
N ALA A 890 31.75 8.60 -10.91
CA ALA A 890 32.95 7.78 -10.75
C ALA A 890 32.95 6.53 -11.67
N PRO A 891 34.13 6.06 -12.11
CA PRO A 891 34.24 4.85 -12.94
C PRO A 891 33.91 3.59 -12.15
N GLY A 892 33.43 2.57 -12.84
CA GLY A 892 32.98 1.29 -12.30
C GLY A 892 31.47 1.14 -12.36
N ILE A 893 30.86 0.66 -11.28
CA ILE A 893 29.40 0.55 -11.20
C ILE A 893 28.70 1.91 -10.98
N ASP A 894 29.40 2.87 -10.39
CA ASP A 894 28.87 4.20 -10.04
C ASP A 894 28.42 4.98 -11.29
N PHE A 895 29.05 4.74 -12.44
CA PHE A 895 28.64 5.21 -13.77
C PHE A 895 27.19 4.85 -14.14
N PHE A 896 26.65 3.73 -13.64
CA PHE A 896 25.29 3.24 -13.93
C PHE A 896 24.28 3.60 -12.82
N SER A 897 24.66 4.45 -11.86
CA SER A 897 23.78 4.86 -10.74
C SER A 897 22.53 5.64 -11.18
N ASP A 898 22.52 6.20 -12.40
CA ASP A 898 21.36 6.87 -13.00
C ASP A 898 20.43 5.93 -13.80
N ASN A 899 20.68 4.60 -13.84
CA ASN A 899 19.91 3.64 -14.65
C ASN A 899 19.21 2.56 -13.77
N ILE A 900 18.12 1.93 -14.25
CA ILE A 900 17.33 0.89 -13.52
C ILE A 900 17.51 -0.54 -14.07
N CYS A 901 18.38 -0.70 -15.06
CA CYS A 901 18.84 -1.99 -15.57
C CYS A 901 20.37 -2.02 -15.58
N GLU A 902 20.96 -1.69 -14.42
CA GLU A 902 22.41 -1.61 -14.21
C GLU A 902 23.13 -2.88 -14.69
N ASP A 903 22.62 -4.08 -14.38
CA ASP A 903 23.30 -5.34 -14.72
C ASP A 903 23.37 -5.59 -16.22
N HIS A 904 22.33 -5.19 -16.97
CA HIS A 904 22.31 -5.30 -18.42
C HIS A 904 23.23 -4.26 -19.06
N LEU A 905 23.29 -3.04 -18.52
CA LEU A 905 24.16 -1.98 -19.03
C LEU A 905 25.63 -2.19 -18.71
N ILE A 906 25.96 -2.79 -17.56
CA ILE A 906 27.31 -3.29 -17.24
C ILE A 906 27.72 -4.37 -18.25
N GLY A 907 26.82 -5.34 -18.52
CA GLY A 907 27.04 -6.38 -19.53
C GLY A 907 27.21 -5.83 -20.95
N ASP A 908 26.37 -4.88 -21.37
CA ASP A 908 26.41 -4.25 -22.69
C ASP A 908 27.64 -3.33 -22.87
N ALA A 909 28.05 -2.59 -21.83
CA ALA A 909 29.28 -1.81 -21.84
C ALA A 909 30.52 -2.70 -22.03
N LEU A 910 30.63 -3.80 -21.29
CA LEU A 910 31.71 -4.79 -21.44
C LEU A 910 31.65 -5.54 -22.79
N TRP A 911 30.44 -5.71 -23.35
CA TRP A 911 30.23 -6.35 -24.66
C TRP A 911 30.58 -5.45 -25.85
N ARG A 912 30.24 -4.15 -25.79
CA ARG A 912 30.40 -3.21 -26.91
C ARG A 912 31.74 -2.48 -26.90
N LYS A 913 32.18 -1.98 -25.75
CA LYS A 913 33.41 -1.16 -25.67
C LYS A 913 34.65 -2.07 -25.74
N PRO A 914 35.67 -1.70 -26.55
CA PRO A 914 36.95 -2.40 -26.53
C PRO A 914 37.64 -2.20 -25.17
N GLN A 915 38.48 -3.16 -24.81
CA GLN A 915 39.51 -3.00 -23.79
C GLN A 915 40.79 -2.47 -24.45
N ALA A 916 41.68 -1.82 -23.70
CA ALA A 916 42.93 -1.25 -24.24
C ALA A 916 43.71 -2.23 -25.15
N PHE A 917 43.78 -3.51 -24.79
CA PHE A 917 44.49 -4.55 -25.56
C PHE A 917 43.79 -4.99 -26.87
N GLU A 918 42.51 -4.66 -27.04
CA GLU A 918 41.71 -4.95 -28.23
C GLU A 918 41.76 -3.81 -29.26
N GLU A 919 42.27 -2.63 -28.89
CA GLU A 919 42.25 -1.46 -29.75
C GLU A 919 43.21 -1.61 -30.95
N PRO A 920 42.90 -1.03 -32.14
CA PRO A 920 43.67 -1.26 -33.36
C PRO A 920 45.14 -0.85 -33.28
N GLY A 921 45.47 0.16 -32.46
CA GLY A 921 46.83 0.65 -32.24
C GLY A 921 47.58 -0.03 -31.09
N TYR A 922 46.99 -1.01 -30.38
CA TYR A 922 47.64 -1.62 -29.22
C TYR A 922 48.77 -2.57 -29.61
N VAL A 923 49.97 -2.22 -29.14
CA VAL A 923 51.20 -3.01 -29.21
C VAL A 923 51.39 -3.77 -27.90
N SER A 924 51.42 -5.10 -27.97
CA SER A 924 51.72 -5.96 -26.82
C SER A 924 53.15 -5.75 -26.30
N ALA A 925 53.41 -6.08 -25.03
CA ALA A 925 54.78 -6.05 -24.51
C ALA A 925 55.68 -7.11 -25.23
N PRO A 926 57.01 -6.93 -25.27
CA PRO A 926 57.91 -7.86 -25.96
C PRO A 926 57.85 -9.27 -25.35
N GLY A 927 57.16 -10.19 -26.02
CA GLY A 927 56.92 -11.58 -25.59
C GLY A 927 55.43 -11.95 -25.46
N ASP A 928 54.53 -10.98 -25.33
CA ASP A 928 53.10 -11.22 -25.12
C ASP A 928 52.36 -11.56 -26.44
N VAL A 929 51.81 -12.77 -26.51
CA VAL A 929 50.90 -13.18 -27.59
C VAL A 929 49.57 -12.40 -27.48
N LYS A 930 49.09 -11.82 -28.58
CA LYS A 930 47.83 -11.06 -28.61
C LYS A 930 46.61 -11.98 -28.49
N GLU A 931 46.25 -12.33 -27.25
CA GLU A 931 45.09 -13.16 -26.92
C GLU A 931 43.78 -12.53 -27.42
N LYS A 932 42.94 -13.33 -28.09
CA LYS A 932 41.58 -12.91 -28.47
C LYS A 932 40.58 -13.33 -27.39
N TRP A 933 40.04 -12.35 -26.68
CA TRP A 933 39.09 -12.58 -25.59
C TRP A 933 37.65 -12.72 -26.10
N GLY A 934 36.87 -13.55 -25.40
CA GLY A 934 35.42 -13.64 -25.55
C GLY A 934 34.71 -12.48 -24.85
N LYS A 935 33.60 -12.00 -25.43
CA LYS A 935 32.86 -10.86 -24.87
C LYS A 935 32.12 -11.22 -23.58
N HIS A 936 31.26 -12.24 -23.61
CA HIS A 936 30.61 -12.82 -22.43
C HIS A 936 30.39 -14.33 -22.61
N ALA A 937 30.22 -15.06 -21.51
CA ALA A 937 29.72 -16.43 -21.51
C ALA A 937 28.73 -16.74 -20.36
N MET A 938 27.86 -17.73 -20.57
CA MET A 938 27.05 -18.35 -19.53
C MET A 938 27.76 -19.59 -18.97
N LEU A 939 27.76 -19.73 -17.65
CA LEU A 939 28.10 -20.99 -16.98
C LEU A 939 26.94 -21.98 -17.10
N PHE A 940 26.93 -22.74 -18.19
CA PHE A 940 25.97 -23.82 -18.41
C PHE A 940 26.16 -24.96 -17.39
N GLY A 941 25.05 -25.53 -16.94
CA GLY A 941 24.99 -26.59 -15.92
C GLY A 941 24.72 -26.05 -14.51
N ASP A 942 25.20 -24.85 -14.17
CA ASP A 942 24.89 -24.22 -12.88
C ASP A 942 23.67 -23.29 -12.93
N PHE A 943 23.09 -23.08 -11.76
CA PHE A 943 21.95 -22.19 -11.53
C PHE A 943 22.26 -21.15 -10.45
N CYS A 944 21.60 -19.99 -10.55
CA CYS A 944 21.34 -19.12 -9.41
C CYS A 944 19.86 -19.26 -9.01
N PHE A 945 19.61 -19.81 -7.83
CA PHE A 945 18.27 -20.16 -7.35
C PHE A 945 17.71 -19.03 -6.49
N GLN A 946 16.53 -18.52 -6.81
CA GLN A 946 15.82 -17.51 -5.99
C GLN A 946 14.60 -18.15 -5.30
N PRO A 947 14.64 -18.45 -4.00
CA PRO A 947 13.43 -18.71 -3.22
C PRO A 947 12.50 -17.49 -3.23
N VAL A 948 11.20 -17.72 -3.39
CA VAL A 948 10.13 -16.72 -3.21
C VAL A 948 9.01 -17.32 -2.35
N SER A 949 8.30 -16.50 -1.58
CA SER A 949 7.17 -16.96 -0.76
C SER A 949 6.13 -15.86 -0.61
N HIS A 950 4.85 -16.22 -0.50
CA HIS A 950 3.75 -15.31 -0.17
C HIS A 950 3.62 -14.11 -1.13
N THR A 951 4.02 -14.26 -2.41
CA THR A 951 3.97 -13.16 -3.38
C THR A 951 2.66 -13.19 -4.18
N SER A 952 2.01 -12.04 -4.32
CA SER A 952 0.69 -11.96 -4.96
C SER A 952 0.77 -11.94 -6.48
N ILE A 953 -0.32 -12.36 -7.15
CA ILE A 953 -0.41 -12.30 -8.61
C ILE A 953 -0.26 -10.85 -9.11
N ALA A 954 -0.76 -9.86 -8.36
CA ALA A 954 -0.55 -8.45 -8.65
C ALA A 954 0.95 -8.07 -8.58
N ALA A 955 1.65 -8.40 -7.48
CA ALA A 955 3.08 -8.12 -7.34
C ALA A 955 3.93 -8.81 -8.42
N CYS A 956 3.56 -10.03 -8.85
CA CYS A 956 4.16 -10.70 -10.00
C CYS A 956 3.92 -9.92 -11.30
N ILE A 957 2.68 -9.49 -11.56
CA ILE A 957 2.33 -8.68 -12.73
C ILE A 957 3.12 -7.37 -12.73
N ASP A 958 3.16 -6.61 -11.63
CA ASP A 958 3.88 -5.35 -11.53
C ASP A 958 5.40 -5.52 -11.74
N ARG A 959 5.97 -6.62 -11.23
CA ARG A 959 7.37 -6.99 -11.49
C ARG A 959 7.63 -7.25 -12.98
N ARG A 960 6.70 -7.94 -13.67
CA ARG A 960 6.76 -8.21 -15.11
C ARG A 960 6.55 -6.93 -15.95
N LEU A 961 5.57 -6.10 -15.58
CA LEU A 961 5.31 -4.79 -16.18
C LEU A 961 6.55 -3.89 -16.10
N ARG A 962 7.21 -3.84 -14.92
CA ARG A 962 8.47 -3.12 -14.72
C ARG A 962 9.57 -3.62 -15.67
N TRP A 963 9.82 -4.92 -15.74
CA TRP A 963 10.85 -5.48 -16.63
C TRP A 963 10.58 -5.14 -18.10
N LEU A 964 9.33 -5.21 -18.56
CA LEU A 964 8.95 -4.86 -19.92
C LEU A 964 9.00 -3.35 -20.20
N ARG A 965 8.59 -2.50 -19.25
CA ARG A 965 8.67 -1.04 -19.35
C ARG A 965 10.11 -0.52 -19.47
N VAL A 966 11.11 -1.23 -18.96
CA VAL A 966 12.53 -0.90 -19.18
C VAL A 966 13.08 -1.60 -20.43
N ARG A 967 12.71 -2.86 -20.69
CA ARG A 967 13.18 -3.61 -21.86
C ARG A 967 12.73 -3.04 -23.21
N LYS A 968 11.60 -2.31 -23.26
CA LYS A 968 11.22 -1.54 -24.46
C LYS A 968 12.18 -0.39 -24.80
N PHE A 969 13.04 0.03 -23.87
CA PHE A 969 14.11 1.02 -24.12
C PHE A 969 15.50 0.37 -24.23
N THR A 970 15.82 -0.66 -23.43
CA THR A 970 17.14 -1.33 -23.51
C THR A 970 17.27 -2.28 -24.71
N VAL A 971 16.21 -3.01 -25.07
CA VAL A 971 16.24 -4.05 -26.12
C VAL A 971 14.96 -3.98 -26.97
N THR A 972 14.62 -2.77 -27.44
CA THR A 972 13.33 -2.43 -28.09
C THR A 972 12.88 -3.45 -29.14
N ALA A 973 13.76 -3.86 -30.05
CA ALA A 973 13.42 -4.80 -31.13
C ALA A 973 13.00 -6.18 -30.59
N ALA A 974 13.71 -6.71 -29.58
CA ALA A 974 13.37 -7.99 -28.96
C ALA A 974 12.07 -7.91 -28.17
N THR A 975 11.84 -6.80 -27.45
CA THR A 975 10.58 -6.61 -26.71
C THR A 975 9.39 -6.31 -27.62
N PHE A 976 9.57 -5.71 -28.80
CA PHE A 976 8.48 -5.54 -29.77
C PHE A 976 7.95 -6.89 -30.30
N VAL A 977 8.85 -7.84 -30.60
CA VAL A 977 8.48 -9.17 -31.13
C VAL A 977 8.16 -10.21 -30.06
N GLU A 978 8.39 -9.89 -28.78
CA GLU A 978 8.23 -10.81 -27.63
C GLU A 978 6.88 -11.55 -27.59
N PRO A 979 5.70 -10.92 -27.85
CA PRO A 979 4.43 -11.65 -27.89
C PRO A 979 4.39 -12.75 -28.94
N GLY A 980 5.06 -12.53 -30.09
CA GLY A 980 5.16 -13.52 -31.17
C GLY A 980 6.05 -14.71 -30.81
N THR A 981 6.81 -14.67 -29.71
CA THR A 981 7.63 -15.78 -29.21
C THR A 981 6.95 -16.59 -28.09
N GLU A 982 5.86 -16.09 -27.52
CA GLU A 982 5.06 -16.81 -26.50
C GLU A 982 4.11 -17.82 -27.17
N SER A 983 3.72 -18.89 -26.45
CA SER A 983 3.16 -20.11 -27.07
C SER A 983 1.90 -19.88 -27.89
N ILE A 984 0.98 -19.04 -27.38
CA ILE A 984 -0.36 -18.83 -27.93
C ILE A 984 -0.27 -18.18 -29.30
N LEU A 985 0.44 -17.04 -29.39
CA LEU A 985 0.52 -16.26 -30.62
C LEU A 985 1.47 -16.91 -31.64
N CYS A 986 2.57 -17.51 -31.19
CA CYS A 986 3.41 -18.36 -32.05
C CYS A 986 2.59 -19.51 -32.65
N SER A 987 1.81 -20.23 -31.84
CA SER A 987 0.96 -21.32 -32.34
C SER A 987 -0.16 -20.82 -33.26
N LEU A 988 -0.69 -19.61 -33.07
CA LEU A 988 -1.67 -19.01 -33.98
C LEU A 988 -1.04 -18.68 -35.34
N TYR A 989 0.19 -18.16 -35.38
CA TYR A 989 0.94 -17.95 -36.63
C TYR A 989 1.22 -19.28 -37.35
N GLY A 990 1.66 -20.32 -36.62
CA GLY A 990 1.86 -21.66 -37.16
C GLY A 990 0.58 -22.26 -37.74
N ALA A 991 -0.52 -22.23 -36.98
CA ALA A 991 -1.82 -22.71 -37.46
C ALA A 991 -2.32 -21.94 -38.69
N TYR A 992 -2.20 -20.61 -38.69
CA TYR A 992 -2.58 -19.78 -39.84
C TYR A 992 -1.78 -20.12 -41.09
N ALA A 993 -0.46 -20.25 -40.96
CA ALA A 993 0.42 -20.62 -42.06
C ALA A 993 0.09 -22.01 -42.62
N ILE A 994 -0.08 -23.00 -41.74
CA ILE A 994 -0.33 -24.40 -42.11
C ILE A 994 -1.71 -24.57 -42.77
N THR A 995 -2.73 -23.79 -42.44
CA THR A 995 -4.04 -23.87 -43.11
C THR A 995 -4.22 -22.93 -44.29
N SER A 996 -3.37 -21.90 -44.46
CA SER A 996 -3.53 -20.88 -45.51
C SER A 996 -2.56 -21.01 -46.68
N LEU A 997 -1.42 -21.69 -46.50
CA LEU A 997 -0.45 -21.89 -47.58
C LEU A 997 -0.78 -23.09 -48.46
N PRO A 998 -0.70 -22.97 -49.80
CA PRO A 998 -1.10 -24.02 -50.74
C PRO A 998 -0.22 -25.29 -50.65
N PHE A 999 0.99 -25.20 -50.07
CA PHE A 999 1.87 -26.34 -49.88
C PHE A 999 1.26 -27.41 -48.96
N PHE A 1000 0.44 -27.01 -47.98
CA PHE A 1000 -0.16 -27.91 -46.99
C PHE A 1000 -1.59 -28.34 -47.34
N SER A 1001 -2.26 -27.67 -48.28
CA SER A 1001 -3.68 -27.95 -48.61
C SER A 1001 -3.94 -29.36 -49.16
N SER A 1002 -2.89 -30.05 -49.61
CA SER A 1002 -2.95 -31.46 -50.05
C SER A 1002 -3.06 -32.46 -48.88
N PHE A 1003 -2.73 -32.03 -47.65
CA PHE A 1003 -2.72 -32.88 -46.45
C PHE A 1003 -3.69 -32.36 -45.36
N ILE A 1004 -3.88 -31.05 -45.27
CA ILE A 1004 -4.69 -30.38 -44.26
C ILE A 1004 -5.69 -29.47 -44.97
N PRO A 1005 -7.01 -29.73 -44.91
CA PRO A 1005 -7.99 -28.93 -45.63
C PRO A 1005 -8.09 -27.52 -45.01
N PRO A 1006 -8.25 -26.45 -45.82
CA PRO A 1006 -8.22 -25.05 -45.36
C PRO A 1006 -9.54 -24.65 -44.67
N THR A 1007 -9.81 -25.24 -43.50
CA THR A 1007 -11.03 -25.02 -42.70
C THR A 1007 -10.69 -24.54 -41.29
N TRP A 1008 -11.65 -23.85 -40.66
CA TRP A 1008 -11.53 -23.46 -39.24
C TRP A 1008 -11.37 -24.65 -38.29
N THR A 1009 -11.90 -25.83 -38.65
CA THR A 1009 -11.68 -27.06 -37.88
C THR A 1009 -10.21 -27.49 -37.91
N SER A 1010 -9.58 -27.52 -39.09
CA SER A 1010 -8.14 -27.79 -39.21
C SER A 1010 -7.30 -26.78 -38.45
N PHE A 1011 -7.64 -25.49 -38.53
CA PHE A 1011 -6.91 -24.41 -37.86
C PHE A 1011 -6.86 -24.64 -36.34
N TRP A 1012 -8.00 -24.89 -35.71
CA TRP A 1012 -8.05 -25.13 -34.27
C TRP A 1012 -7.42 -26.47 -33.85
N ILE A 1013 -7.46 -27.50 -34.69
CA ILE A 1013 -6.77 -28.78 -34.45
C ILE A 1013 -5.24 -28.60 -34.51
N VAL A 1014 -4.71 -27.92 -35.52
CA VAL A 1014 -3.27 -27.63 -35.66
C VAL A 1014 -2.79 -26.73 -34.51
N TRP A 1015 -3.57 -25.70 -34.15
CA TRP A 1015 -3.28 -24.84 -33.01
C TRP A 1015 -3.22 -25.64 -31.70
N LEU A 1016 -4.23 -26.47 -31.42
CA LEU A 1016 -4.30 -27.30 -30.22
C LEU A 1016 -3.15 -28.32 -30.15
N ALA A 1017 -2.75 -28.90 -31.30
CA ALA A 1017 -1.60 -29.79 -31.38
C ALA A 1017 -0.28 -29.06 -31.05
N SER A 1018 -0.07 -27.86 -31.62
CA SER A 1018 1.10 -27.01 -31.34
C SER A 1018 1.17 -26.62 -29.85
N MET A 1019 0.05 -26.17 -29.28
CA MET A 1019 -0.07 -25.84 -27.86
C MET A 1019 0.18 -27.04 -26.95
N SER A 1020 -0.31 -28.23 -27.33
CA SER A 1020 -0.09 -29.47 -26.57
C SER A 1020 1.37 -29.90 -26.58
N LEU A 1021 2.05 -29.78 -27.73
CA LEU A 1021 3.48 -30.07 -27.86
C LEU A 1021 4.32 -29.07 -27.04
N TRP A 1022 4.00 -27.78 -27.10
CA TRP A 1022 4.68 -26.74 -26.32
C TRP A 1022 4.51 -26.96 -24.81
N CYS A 1023 3.30 -27.29 -24.36
CA CYS A 1023 3.01 -27.65 -22.97
C CYS A 1023 3.80 -28.89 -22.53
N ALA A 1024 3.92 -29.92 -23.38
CA ALA A 1024 4.68 -31.13 -23.06
C ALA A 1024 6.18 -30.84 -22.93
N VAL A 1025 6.75 -30.01 -23.83
CA VAL A 1025 8.15 -29.56 -23.76
C VAL A 1025 8.41 -28.77 -22.48
N ASP A 1026 7.55 -27.81 -22.15
CA ASP A 1026 7.68 -27.00 -20.93
C ASP A 1026 7.55 -27.82 -19.65
N TYR A 1027 6.70 -28.86 -19.63
CA TYR A 1027 6.58 -29.75 -18.46
C TYR A 1027 7.83 -30.61 -18.26
N VAL A 1028 8.35 -31.23 -19.32
CA VAL A 1028 9.58 -32.05 -19.21
C VAL A 1028 10.79 -31.17 -18.87
N GLN A 1029 10.82 -29.93 -19.36
CA GLN A 1029 11.83 -28.95 -18.99
C GLN A 1029 11.74 -28.57 -17.49
N TYR A 1030 10.55 -28.26 -16.98
CA TYR A 1030 10.33 -28.01 -15.56
C TYR A 1030 10.86 -29.16 -14.69
N LEU A 1031 10.54 -30.41 -15.05
CA LEU A 1031 11.08 -31.60 -14.36
C LEU A 1031 12.61 -31.68 -14.39
N LEU A 1032 13.25 -31.35 -15.52
CA LEU A 1032 14.72 -31.32 -15.63
C LEU A 1032 15.35 -30.24 -14.73
N LEU A 1033 14.81 -29.02 -14.73
CA LEU A 1033 15.36 -27.90 -13.97
C LEU A 1033 15.22 -28.11 -12.45
N HIS A 1034 14.05 -28.62 -12.01
CA HIS A 1034 13.73 -28.73 -10.59
C HIS A 1034 14.25 -30.01 -9.90
N CYS A 1035 14.76 -31.01 -10.65
CA CYS A 1035 15.27 -32.29 -10.09
C CYS A 1035 16.65 -32.21 -9.42
N ALA A 1036 17.30 -31.04 -9.41
CA ALA A 1036 18.58 -30.79 -8.75
C ALA A 1036 19.76 -31.71 -9.16
N LYS A 1037 19.70 -32.32 -10.36
CA LYS A 1037 20.78 -33.14 -10.93
C LYS A 1037 22.14 -32.45 -10.99
N THR A 1038 22.15 -31.14 -11.20
CA THR A 1038 23.37 -30.35 -11.30
C THR A 1038 23.91 -29.88 -9.94
N VAL A 1039 23.13 -30.04 -8.87
CA VAL A 1039 23.54 -29.56 -7.55
C VAL A 1039 24.45 -30.58 -6.85
N GLU A 1040 25.51 -30.07 -6.25
CA GLU A 1040 26.44 -30.79 -5.39
C GLU A 1040 25.82 -31.00 -3.99
N LEU A 1041 24.73 -31.77 -3.94
CA LEU A 1041 23.95 -32.04 -2.72
C LEU A 1041 24.85 -32.49 -1.56
N ASP A 1042 24.71 -31.81 -0.42
CA ASP A 1042 25.42 -32.07 0.84
C ASP A 1042 24.54 -31.75 2.06
N GLU A 1043 25.09 -31.88 3.27
CA GLU A 1043 24.41 -31.58 4.55
C GLU A 1043 23.91 -30.13 4.67
N HIS A 1044 24.55 -29.21 3.94
CA HIS A 1044 24.31 -27.77 4.02
C HIS A 1044 23.43 -27.25 2.87
N THR A 1045 22.99 -28.14 1.97
CA THR A 1045 22.07 -27.85 0.88
C THR A 1045 20.64 -27.73 1.44
N PRO A 1046 19.96 -26.59 1.26
CA PRO A 1046 18.66 -26.38 1.88
C PRO A 1046 17.57 -27.24 1.25
N ASP A 1047 16.59 -27.59 2.08
CA ASP A 1047 15.34 -28.28 1.79
C ASP A 1047 14.63 -27.86 0.48
N PHE A 1048 14.59 -26.57 0.18
CA PHE A 1048 13.96 -26.07 -1.04
C PHE A 1048 14.76 -26.39 -2.32
N ILE A 1049 16.03 -26.77 -2.21
CA ILE A 1049 16.87 -27.21 -3.34
C ILE A 1049 16.83 -28.73 -3.51
N LEU A 1050 16.64 -29.51 -2.43
CA LEU A 1050 16.65 -30.98 -2.48
C LEU A 1050 15.64 -31.55 -3.51
N PRO A 1051 15.87 -32.75 -4.07
CA PRO A 1051 14.92 -33.41 -4.98
C PRO A 1051 13.63 -33.80 -4.24
N GLN A 1052 12.46 -33.46 -4.82
CA GLN A 1052 11.16 -33.61 -4.17
C GLN A 1052 10.26 -34.54 -5.00
N ARG A 1053 10.22 -35.82 -4.61
CA ARG A 1053 9.38 -36.85 -5.26
C ARG A 1053 7.96 -36.95 -4.67
N SER A 1054 7.68 -36.30 -3.55
CA SER A 1054 6.33 -36.22 -2.94
C SER A 1054 6.19 -34.99 -2.02
N GLN A 1055 4.96 -34.46 -1.92
CA GLN A 1055 4.58 -33.34 -1.04
C GLN A 1055 4.54 -33.70 0.46
N GLY A 1056 5.21 -34.78 0.89
CA GLY A 1056 5.18 -35.27 2.28
C GLY A 1056 6.54 -35.39 2.96
N ALA A 1057 7.65 -35.35 2.21
CA ALA A 1057 8.94 -35.81 2.73
C ALA A 1057 9.67 -34.82 3.66
N TYR A 1058 9.49 -33.50 3.49
CA TYR A 1058 10.32 -32.48 4.15
C TYR A 1058 9.56 -31.24 4.69
N HIS A 1059 8.23 -31.26 4.79
CA HIS A 1059 7.45 -30.10 5.24
C HIS A 1059 7.46 -29.85 6.77
N ASN A 1060 8.09 -30.74 7.55
CA ASN A 1060 8.06 -30.74 9.02
C ASN A 1060 9.44 -30.54 9.67
N ALA A 1061 10.44 -30.09 8.90
CA ALA A 1061 11.81 -29.92 9.41
C ALA A 1061 12.00 -28.51 10.00
N PRO A 1062 12.32 -28.37 11.30
CA PRO A 1062 12.62 -27.06 11.88
C PRO A 1062 13.93 -26.51 11.30
N SER A 1063 13.94 -25.21 10.99
CA SER A 1063 15.04 -24.44 10.38
C SER A 1063 16.35 -24.35 11.18
N LEU A 1064 16.49 -25.12 12.26
CA LEU A 1064 17.58 -25.02 13.25
C LEU A 1064 18.41 -26.31 13.37
N GLN A 1065 18.19 -27.32 12.52
CA GLN A 1065 19.07 -28.49 12.43
C GLN A 1065 19.55 -28.72 10.99
N PRO A 1066 20.83 -29.14 10.78
CA PRO A 1066 21.26 -29.64 9.48
C PRO A 1066 20.45 -30.89 9.13
N LEU A 1067 19.80 -30.87 7.96
CA LEU A 1067 18.74 -31.82 7.63
C LEU A 1067 19.22 -33.23 7.25
N LEU A 1068 20.53 -33.46 7.24
CA LEU A 1068 21.13 -34.74 6.91
C LEU A 1068 21.93 -35.28 8.11
N GLY A 1069 21.26 -36.05 8.95
CA GLY A 1069 21.93 -37.10 9.72
C GLY A 1069 22.45 -38.19 8.77
N ASP A 1070 23.66 -37.97 8.24
CA ASP A 1070 24.52 -38.90 7.49
C ASP A 1070 23.82 -39.75 6.38
N LYS A 1071 22.92 -39.12 5.63
CA LYS A 1071 22.12 -39.77 4.58
C LYS A 1071 22.08 -38.94 3.30
N THR A 1072 23.19 -38.93 2.57
CA THR A 1072 23.30 -38.29 1.25
C THR A 1072 22.20 -38.79 0.29
N PRO A 1073 21.47 -37.91 -0.44
CA PRO A 1073 20.40 -38.35 -1.32
C PRO A 1073 20.88 -39.27 -2.46
N ARG A 1074 20.03 -40.26 -2.80
CA ARG A 1074 20.19 -41.08 -4.02
C ARG A 1074 20.35 -40.17 -5.25
N LYS A 1075 21.20 -40.56 -6.21
CA LYS A 1075 21.39 -39.83 -7.49
C LYS A 1075 20.01 -39.48 -8.11
N PRO A 1076 19.67 -38.19 -8.29
CA PRO A 1076 18.33 -37.78 -8.66
C PRO A 1076 17.95 -38.17 -10.10
N SER A 1077 16.71 -38.62 -10.26
CA SER A 1077 16.05 -38.88 -11.54
C SER A 1077 15.25 -37.67 -12.00
N LEU A 1078 14.85 -37.62 -13.27
CA LEU A 1078 14.06 -36.50 -13.81
C LEU A 1078 12.68 -36.37 -13.12
N LEU A 1079 12.10 -37.47 -12.63
CA LEU A 1079 10.84 -37.46 -11.89
C LEU A 1079 10.96 -36.85 -10.48
N ASP A 1080 12.16 -36.74 -9.92
CA ASP A 1080 12.37 -36.10 -8.61
C ASP A 1080 12.37 -34.56 -8.71
N GLY A 1081 12.13 -34.02 -9.91
CA GLY A 1081 11.77 -32.62 -10.15
C GLY A 1081 10.27 -32.34 -10.15
N ALA A 1082 9.42 -33.36 -9.91
CA ALA A 1082 7.96 -33.22 -9.87
C ALA A 1082 7.45 -32.57 -8.56
N ARG A 1083 7.99 -31.40 -8.19
CA ARG A 1083 7.70 -30.67 -6.94
C ARG A 1083 6.22 -30.34 -6.75
N ARG A 1084 5.48 -30.23 -7.86
CA ARG A 1084 4.05 -29.99 -7.93
C ARG A 1084 3.38 -31.08 -8.73
N GLY A 1085 2.15 -31.42 -8.36
CA GLY A 1085 1.32 -32.30 -9.18
C GLY A 1085 1.01 -31.64 -10.54
N PHE A 1086 0.95 -32.44 -11.61
CA PHE A 1086 0.76 -31.92 -12.98
C PHE A 1086 -0.42 -30.92 -13.13
N ARG A 1087 -1.52 -31.12 -12.40
CA ARG A 1087 -2.69 -30.21 -12.43
C ARG A 1087 -2.39 -28.82 -11.83
N GLU A 1088 -1.53 -28.76 -10.82
CA GLU A 1088 -1.10 -27.52 -10.16
C GLU A 1088 -0.10 -26.77 -11.04
N TRP A 1089 0.88 -27.50 -11.61
CA TRP A 1089 1.81 -26.96 -12.61
C TRP A 1089 1.06 -26.43 -13.84
N LEU A 1090 0.11 -27.20 -14.39
CA LEU A 1090 -0.65 -26.82 -15.59
C LEU A 1090 -1.49 -25.57 -15.36
N ALA A 1091 -2.07 -25.40 -14.17
CA ALA A 1091 -2.80 -24.19 -13.80
C ALA A 1091 -1.89 -22.95 -13.75
N ALA A 1092 -0.67 -23.07 -13.21
CA ALA A 1092 0.33 -21.99 -13.21
C ALA A 1092 0.85 -21.69 -14.62
N TRP A 1093 1.12 -22.73 -15.43
CA TRP A 1093 1.53 -22.60 -16.83
C TRP A 1093 0.47 -21.88 -17.67
N LEU A 1094 -0.80 -22.32 -17.60
CA LEU A 1094 -1.93 -21.64 -18.26
C LEU A 1094 -2.08 -20.19 -17.80
N GLY A 1095 -1.95 -19.92 -16.50
CA GLY A 1095 -1.98 -18.56 -15.96
C GLY A 1095 -0.87 -17.66 -16.53
N ARG A 1096 0.34 -18.20 -16.73
CA ARG A 1096 1.48 -17.50 -17.34
C ARG A 1096 1.25 -17.24 -18.83
N GLU A 1097 0.85 -18.26 -19.58
CA GLU A 1097 0.59 -18.16 -21.03
C GLU A 1097 -0.54 -17.17 -21.35
N ILE A 1098 -1.66 -17.23 -20.61
CA ILE A 1098 -2.82 -16.34 -20.82
C ILE A 1098 -2.50 -14.89 -20.44
N SER A 1099 -1.69 -14.65 -19.41
CA SER A 1099 -1.37 -13.29 -18.95
C SER A 1099 -0.23 -12.61 -19.72
N ALA A 1100 0.60 -13.36 -20.46
CA ALA A 1100 1.76 -12.81 -21.17
C ALA A 1100 1.43 -11.66 -22.13
N LEU A 1101 0.45 -11.83 -23.02
CA LEU A 1101 0.04 -10.80 -23.98
C LEU A 1101 -0.62 -9.58 -23.31
N PRO A 1102 -1.60 -9.73 -22.39
CA PRO A 1102 -2.15 -8.60 -21.62
C PRO A 1102 -1.09 -7.78 -20.87
N ILE A 1103 -0.16 -8.45 -20.18
CA ILE A 1103 0.95 -7.79 -19.47
C ILE A 1103 1.83 -7.02 -20.47
N TRP A 1104 2.14 -7.60 -21.63
CA TRP A 1104 2.91 -6.91 -22.66
C TRP A 1104 2.21 -5.65 -23.18
N VAL A 1105 0.91 -5.72 -23.51
CA VAL A 1105 0.14 -4.56 -23.99
C VAL A 1105 0.15 -3.43 -22.96
N VAL A 1106 -0.09 -3.75 -21.68
CA VAL A 1106 -0.08 -2.76 -20.59
C VAL A 1106 1.33 -2.21 -20.33
N ALA A 1107 2.38 -3.01 -20.45
CA ALA A 1107 3.75 -2.52 -20.30
C ALA A 1107 4.22 -1.66 -21.48
N PHE A 1108 3.80 -1.98 -22.71
CA PHE A 1108 4.23 -1.27 -23.91
C PHE A 1108 3.53 0.09 -24.02
N TYR A 1109 2.19 0.09 -23.99
CA TYR A 1109 1.35 1.29 -24.19
C TYR A 1109 1.01 2.03 -22.89
N GLY A 1110 0.91 1.34 -21.75
CA GLY A 1110 0.52 1.92 -20.46
C GLY A 1110 1.65 2.66 -19.75
N GLY A 1111 2.22 3.68 -20.40
CA GLY A 1111 3.19 4.61 -19.80
C GLY A 1111 4.60 4.04 -19.53
N VAL A 1112 5.39 4.81 -18.79
CA VAL A 1112 6.84 4.56 -18.53
C VAL A 1112 7.21 4.66 -17.04
N THR A 1113 6.23 4.87 -16.16
CA THR A 1113 6.45 4.91 -14.71
C THR A 1113 6.67 3.53 -14.12
N VAL A 1114 7.52 3.46 -13.10
CA VAL A 1114 7.99 2.22 -12.48
C VAL A 1114 8.11 2.44 -10.97
N GLU A 1115 7.64 1.49 -10.15
CA GLU A 1115 8.00 1.43 -8.74
C GLU A 1115 9.12 0.40 -8.50
N TRP A 1116 10.11 0.74 -7.69
CA TRP A 1116 11.21 -0.16 -7.33
C TRP A 1116 11.77 0.13 -5.94
N ARG A 1117 11.96 -0.93 -5.13
CA ARG A 1117 12.47 -0.86 -3.73
C ARG A 1117 11.72 0.17 -2.85
N GLY A 1118 10.44 0.46 -3.15
CA GLY A 1118 9.59 1.42 -2.42
C GLY A 1118 9.74 2.89 -2.84
N ARG A 1119 10.29 3.15 -4.04
CA ARG A 1119 10.43 4.48 -4.66
C ARG A 1119 9.79 4.48 -6.04
N LYS A 1120 9.19 5.61 -6.44
CA LYS A 1120 8.59 5.80 -7.78
C LYS A 1120 9.61 6.42 -8.73
N PHE A 1121 9.60 5.99 -9.99
CA PHE A 1121 10.57 6.38 -11.00
C PHE A 1121 9.91 6.62 -12.36
N TRP A 1122 10.44 7.58 -13.12
CA TRP A 1122 10.18 7.77 -14.54
C TRP A 1122 11.43 7.36 -15.33
N VAL A 1123 11.24 6.50 -16.34
CA VAL A 1123 12.34 6.03 -17.21
C VAL A 1123 12.33 6.85 -18.49
N GLY A 1124 13.44 7.54 -18.76
CA GLY A 1124 13.62 8.37 -19.95
C GLY A 1124 13.98 7.57 -21.20
N LEU A 1125 13.87 8.23 -22.37
CA LEU A 1125 14.33 7.69 -23.66
C LEU A 1125 15.87 7.56 -23.73
N ASP A 1126 16.58 8.32 -22.92
CA ASP A 1126 18.02 8.23 -22.66
C ASP A 1126 18.38 7.08 -21.71
N MET A 1127 17.40 6.28 -21.30
CA MET A 1127 17.52 5.12 -20.40
C MET A 1127 17.94 5.51 -18.97
N ARG A 1128 17.99 6.80 -18.64
CA ARG A 1128 18.18 7.31 -17.29
C ARG A 1128 16.86 7.28 -16.52
N VAL A 1129 17.01 7.40 -15.21
CA VAL A 1129 15.94 7.19 -14.24
C VAL A 1129 15.83 8.43 -13.39
N HIS A 1130 14.67 9.07 -13.47
CA HIS A 1130 14.37 10.23 -12.66
C HIS A 1130 13.49 9.74 -11.51
N GLU A 1131 13.99 9.87 -10.28
CA GLU A 1131 13.18 9.61 -9.10
C GLU A 1131 12.01 10.59 -9.09
N ILE A 1132 10.80 10.04 -9.05
CA ILE A 1132 9.58 10.82 -8.83
C ILE A 1132 9.54 11.05 -7.33
N ILE A 1133 10.39 11.98 -6.90
CA ILE A 1133 10.36 12.56 -5.56
C ILE A 1133 9.04 13.34 -5.50
N ASP A 1134 8.05 12.79 -4.81
CA ASP A 1134 6.83 13.53 -4.48
C ASP A 1134 7.27 14.84 -3.80
N GLU A 1135 6.76 16.01 -4.24
CA GLU A 1135 7.35 17.36 -3.95
C GLU A 1135 7.24 17.82 -2.47
N GLU A 1136 6.92 16.89 -1.59
CA GLU A 1136 7.24 16.89 -0.17
C GLU A 1136 8.74 16.95 0.19
N LYS A 1137 9.58 16.28 -0.61
CA LYS A 1137 10.89 15.73 -0.16
C LYS A 1137 12.12 16.36 -0.81
N LYS A 1138 11.97 17.55 -1.40
CA LYS A 1138 13.06 18.44 -1.82
C LYS A 1138 13.10 19.68 -0.93
#